data_AF-A0A6V8DGT7-F1
#
_entry.id   AF-A0A6V8DGT7-F1
#
_cell.length_a   1.000
_cell.length_b   1.000
_cell.length_c   1.000
_cell.angle_alpha   90.00
_cell.angle_beta   90.00
_cell.angle_gamma   90.00
#
_symmetry.space_group_name_H-M   'P 1'
#
loop_
_entity.id
_entity.type
_entity.pdbx_description
1 polymer ?
#
loop_
_entity_poly.entity_id
_entity_poly.type
_entity_poly.pdbx_seq_one_letter_code
_entity_poly.pdbx_strand_id
1 'polypeptide(L)'
;MGSRGQSLMDLYYQESHRPTRSMTYLEAIKTGLVKTGDFSGRASRSEFWWNFLDYLPLAPGLVIVNFFYTGALSDVAESAGSGLFTTLIIGPLLYLLVFLQLFLFFSFTTVTIRRLHDVGRSGWWLLLSPTVLGLLIIGFFLFLEGESSKNKYGAVPTNAPIEASMREIISAIPDNLSMSARSAWIGRERVLAVFAGVFLASLVITTVLAYSAGLSGAFLQFSLQEEIFDGKVDFAEDPDPDSEGRTNDSTLWESACSELIEMEEISDCGLVFGRQGVRVNGFFDEGGIIPQPLNAVDATGTIGDWTNVSWDYPEAYDSGPPINDKRTIRFYGDGIWDGDLGERHANRVIYGSWPSSGEEASANRSIILPSEIASKAGVGVNDTIDTLTFTYTYDYLGFASIATGFDDCPGEEYFNQESGYLYCQVNMTVYDLKVVAVYQEGGAGNPTLLFNPIMVSDSVLTEDQKLTLMNNDHGYLGIAIDRNELPASSTRAATDWLDGLKGDIEGVNYTAGNDIMIEYNDLISGTIGFLNIFLGIISVFDYILMIPIVVLSFSVLIYGLVLSLEQRRREISIHRVIGGTESGLTSMILRELAVVGVIGWFTGYLLAMASVPVVLDAVGFMAFERSDFRVVPTLSGLVTLLIFTVTVGLTLLFGNSRTKDFLSIEIDEGVRRVATRKKSRLWLHLIIFFVGILSFLESWIESNGGFGPITDDGFSSNFIVDGLLFLFGPFFLWIGGALVLGRIGASGPRIFTTLFGWSPVLTDIKRGLKGSGSSESVNRLAIILLLTLSIVTVAAVQGYTGTLVDERTTSAQTGADLQVQFEEPVSQQRAMEEVTLAIQRAGESEIDSIDYVTSVGDIFTNQKGEGSLLRTWILFDGHENTLQWDEQTIPEDDIDLVSAQWSSFGFTAGSSARSQLDISRNDIGSNTSIEYTSYSFGGLDSDMNPIITTTVTGVEITYMGGHRWVPGLQSSEANQAIVIGEATYKELLGQNAVDSYTSNRWFFELCDETQKDCKDALKTLGVEVSNGVGVASSSNWGTNHEANERTGGLIFGTPGLLSLQFVVASLASIASAFVFLSLVLSQRKKELAILQAIGASPQQVMRLVLFEIMAILLVSMGLGVILGLAISEAFNGFFGVFGFIFQIFLGQSAPIDRDLVWPWTELILVNASVLVAVVIALLFTTRRALKSDLAIVLKGE
;
A
#
# COMPACT_ATOMS: atom_id res chain seq x y z
N MET A 1 0.79 -87.72 32.55
CA MET A 1 1.21 -86.85 33.68
C MET A 1 2.46 -86.12 33.24
N GLY A 2 2.37 -84.78 33.05
CA GLY A 2 3.45 -83.80 32.78
C GLY A 2 4.27 -84.01 31.49
N SER A 3 4.47 -83.06 30.57
CA SER A 3 4.43 -81.60 30.61
C SER A 3 3.96 -81.04 29.25
N ARG A 4 2.85 -80.30 29.27
CA ARG A 4 2.59 -79.20 28.33
C ARG A 4 3.31 -77.98 28.91
N GLY A 5 4.19 -77.35 28.15
CA GLY A 5 4.76 -76.07 28.57
C GLY A 5 6.04 -75.66 27.85
N GLN A 6 6.05 -75.63 26.52
CA GLN A 6 7.03 -74.91 25.69
C GLN A 6 6.58 -75.05 24.24
N SER A 7 6.21 -73.94 23.57
CA SER A 7 6.11 -73.78 22.09
C SER A 7 5.09 -72.71 21.62
N LEU A 8 4.37 -71.99 22.50
CA LEU A 8 3.46 -70.91 22.06
C LEU A 8 3.99 -69.48 22.33
N MET A 9 5.12 -69.33 23.03
CA MET A 9 5.76 -68.03 23.28
C MET A 9 6.80 -67.63 22.20
N ASP A 10 7.37 -68.59 21.46
CA ASP A 10 8.47 -68.30 20.50
C ASP A 10 8.00 -67.84 19.12
N LEU A 11 6.69 -67.81 18.86
CA LEU A 11 6.12 -67.33 17.58
C LEU A 11 5.85 -65.82 17.56
N TYR A 12 6.00 -65.11 18.68
CA TYR A 12 5.76 -63.67 18.79
C TYR A 12 7.01 -62.81 18.98
N TYR A 13 8.18 -63.42 19.21
CA TYR A 13 9.47 -62.73 19.29
C TYR A 13 10.42 -63.29 18.23
N GLN A 14 10.26 -62.85 16.97
CA GLN A 14 11.42 -62.83 16.08
C GLN A 14 12.37 -61.77 16.62
N GLU A 15 13.38 -62.19 17.37
CA GLU A 15 14.59 -61.39 17.57
C GLU A 15 15.23 -61.19 16.19
N SER A 16 14.85 -60.10 15.51
CA SER A 16 15.54 -59.64 14.32
C SER A 16 16.93 -59.17 14.77
N HIS A 17 17.94 -60.03 14.66
CA HIS A 17 19.31 -59.67 15.03
C HIS A 17 19.74 -58.40 14.28
N ARG A 18 20.32 -57.45 15.02
CA ARG A 18 20.95 -56.26 14.42
C ARG A 18 22.01 -56.69 13.39
N PRO A 19 22.20 -55.90 12.32
CA PRO A 19 23.17 -56.23 11.29
C PRO A 19 24.57 -56.30 11.91
N THR A 20 25.22 -57.46 11.77
CA THR A 20 26.61 -57.67 12.22
C THR A 20 27.62 -56.89 11.38
N ARG A 21 27.22 -56.50 10.17
CA ARG A 21 28.00 -55.71 9.22
C ARG A 21 27.71 -54.22 9.37
N SER A 22 28.74 -53.42 9.64
CA SER A 22 28.69 -51.95 9.52
C SER A 22 28.75 -51.51 8.06
N MET A 23 28.03 -50.46 7.70
CA MET A 23 28.14 -49.83 6.38
C MET A 23 29.51 -49.15 6.21
N THR A 24 30.07 -49.21 5.02
CA THR A 24 31.22 -48.40 4.61
C THR A 24 30.79 -46.96 4.30
N TYR A 25 31.75 -46.02 4.27
CA TYR A 25 31.49 -44.60 3.95
C TYR A 25 30.71 -44.42 2.64
N LEU A 26 31.17 -45.05 1.54
CA LEU A 26 30.49 -44.98 0.24
C LEU A 26 29.09 -45.62 0.26
N GLU A 27 28.89 -46.70 1.00
CA GLU A 27 27.56 -47.34 1.13
C GLU A 27 26.58 -46.46 1.91
N ALA A 28 27.05 -45.79 2.95
CA ALA A 28 26.24 -44.87 3.75
C ALA A 28 25.84 -43.63 2.94
N ILE A 29 26.75 -43.05 2.15
CA ILE A 29 26.44 -41.89 1.28
C ILE A 29 25.45 -42.28 0.18
N LYS A 30 25.69 -43.40 -0.52
CA LYS A 30 24.74 -43.92 -1.52
C LYS A 30 23.35 -44.13 -0.91
N THR A 31 23.31 -44.69 0.30
CA THR A 31 22.05 -44.92 1.02
C THR A 31 21.40 -43.59 1.43
N GLY A 32 22.19 -42.61 1.86
CA GLY A 32 21.74 -41.24 2.13
C GLY A 32 21.06 -40.64 0.91
N LEU A 33 21.75 -40.59 -0.23
CA LEU A 33 21.25 -40.03 -1.49
C LEU A 33 20.00 -40.73 -2.03
N VAL A 34 19.95 -42.06 -1.97
CA VAL A 34 18.80 -42.84 -2.47
C VAL A 34 17.58 -42.69 -1.56
N LYS A 35 17.79 -42.56 -0.25
CA LYS A 35 16.72 -42.41 0.75
C LYS A 35 16.48 -40.96 1.16
N THR A 36 17.00 -39.98 0.43
CA THR A 36 16.70 -38.55 0.65
C THR A 36 15.20 -38.31 0.51
N GLY A 37 14.57 -37.69 1.53
CA GLY A 37 13.12 -37.47 1.58
C GLY A 37 12.28 -38.68 2.00
N ASP A 38 12.88 -39.85 2.27
CA ASP A 38 12.19 -40.98 2.91
C ASP A 38 12.29 -40.86 4.43
N PHE A 39 11.24 -40.33 5.06
CA PHE A 39 11.14 -40.22 6.51
C PHE A 39 10.65 -41.50 7.19
N SER A 40 10.37 -42.56 6.41
CA SER A 40 9.90 -43.84 6.93
C SER A 40 11.06 -44.80 7.20
N GLY A 41 10.84 -45.78 8.08
CA GLY A 41 11.89 -46.75 8.44
C GLY A 41 12.90 -46.21 9.44
N ARG A 42 14.04 -46.91 9.54
CA ARG A 42 15.07 -46.76 10.57
C ARG A 42 16.46 -46.71 9.94
N ALA A 43 17.37 -45.92 10.52
CA ALA A 43 18.76 -45.81 10.10
C ALA A 43 19.72 -46.38 11.16
N SER A 44 20.69 -47.19 10.72
CA SER A 44 21.70 -47.75 11.62
C SER A 44 22.72 -46.69 12.05
N ARG A 45 23.50 -46.98 13.11
CA ARG A 45 24.56 -46.07 13.57
C ARG A 45 25.58 -45.78 12.46
N SER A 46 26.00 -46.80 11.72
CA SER A 46 26.95 -46.64 10.61
C SER A 46 26.37 -45.83 9.45
N GLU A 47 25.06 -45.94 9.19
CA GLU A 47 24.39 -45.10 8.18
C GLU A 47 24.41 -43.63 8.58
N PHE A 48 24.08 -43.32 9.85
CA PHE A 48 24.03 -41.94 10.35
C PHE A 48 25.41 -41.28 10.46
N TRP A 49 26.36 -41.91 11.15
CA TRP A 49 27.65 -41.27 11.47
C TRP A 49 28.50 -40.98 10.24
N TRP A 50 28.44 -41.84 9.21
CA TRP A 50 29.13 -41.54 7.94
C TRP A 50 28.48 -40.38 7.19
N ASN A 51 27.15 -40.28 7.17
CA ASN A 51 26.47 -39.11 6.59
C ASN A 51 26.72 -37.83 7.40
N PHE A 52 26.83 -37.92 8.72
CA PHE A 52 27.21 -36.79 9.58
C PHE A 52 28.63 -36.31 9.28
N LEU A 53 29.60 -37.23 9.19
CA LEU A 53 30.99 -36.92 8.87
C LEU A 53 31.16 -36.32 7.48
N ASP A 54 30.30 -36.68 6.52
CA ASP A 54 30.26 -36.07 5.20
C ASP A 54 29.65 -34.65 5.24
N TYR A 55 28.52 -34.49 5.93
CA TYR A 55 27.81 -33.22 6.05
C TYR A 55 28.59 -32.15 6.81
N LEU A 56 29.30 -32.53 7.87
CA LEU A 56 30.01 -31.62 8.80
C LEU A 56 31.01 -30.67 8.09
N PRO A 57 31.91 -31.13 7.19
CA PRO A 57 32.78 -30.23 6.42
C PRO A 57 32.13 -29.66 5.16
N LEU A 58 31.22 -30.39 4.50
CA LEU A 58 30.59 -29.95 3.25
C LEU A 58 29.69 -28.73 3.46
N ALA A 59 28.92 -28.69 4.55
CA ALA A 59 28.01 -27.59 4.83
C ALA A 59 28.72 -26.22 4.98
N PRO A 60 29.71 -26.03 5.87
CA PRO A 60 30.44 -24.76 5.97
C PRO A 60 31.28 -24.46 4.73
N GLY A 61 31.85 -25.49 4.07
CA GLY A 61 32.57 -25.31 2.81
C GLY A 61 31.69 -24.72 1.70
N LEU A 62 30.43 -25.17 1.59
CA LEU A 62 29.47 -24.62 0.65
C LEU A 62 29.05 -23.19 1.00
N VAL A 63 29.00 -22.80 2.27
CA VAL A 63 28.75 -21.39 2.66
C VAL A 63 29.86 -20.49 2.13
N ILE A 64 31.12 -20.91 2.29
CA ILE A 64 32.29 -20.16 1.80
C ILE A 64 32.25 -20.06 0.28
N VAL A 65 32.00 -21.18 -0.43
CA VAL A 65 31.87 -21.18 -1.89
C VAL A 65 30.71 -20.31 -2.33
N ASN A 66 29.58 -20.34 -1.60
CA ASN A 66 28.43 -19.49 -1.89
C ASN A 66 28.77 -18.01 -1.77
N PHE A 67 29.49 -17.60 -0.72
CA PHE A 67 29.93 -16.20 -0.56
C PHE A 67 30.74 -15.70 -1.76
N PHE A 68 31.74 -16.47 -2.21
CA PHE A 68 32.52 -16.12 -3.41
C PHE A 68 31.72 -16.19 -4.70
N TYR A 69 30.81 -17.16 -4.82
CA TYR A 69 29.93 -17.31 -5.98
C TYR A 69 28.94 -16.16 -6.11
N THR A 70 28.36 -15.70 -5.00
CA THR A 70 27.43 -14.57 -4.99
C THR A 70 28.16 -13.27 -5.31
N GLY A 71 29.35 -13.04 -4.73
CA GLY A 71 30.17 -11.87 -5.08
C GLY A 71 30.53 -11.83 -6.56
N ALA A 72 31.05 -12.92 -7.11
CA ALA A 72 31.39 -12.98 -8.53
C ALA A 72 30.17 -12.81 -9.46
N LEU A 73 28.98 -13.22 -9.03
CA LEU A 73 27.75 -13.02 -9.80
C LEU A 73 27.15 -11.63 -9.64
N SER A 74 27.31 -10.97 -8.48
CA SER A 74 26.88 -9.58 -8.30
C SER A 74 27.69 -8.66 -9.21
N ASP A 75 29.00 -8.85 -9.31
CA ASP A 75 29.86 -8.07 -10.23
C ASP A 75 29.42 -8.22 -11.71
N VAL A 76 28.98 -9.43 -12.08
CA VAL A 76 28.42 -9.70 -13.42
C VAL A 76 27.03 -9.08 -13.58
N ALA A 77 26.22 -9.01 -12.53
CA ALA A 77 24.90 -8.39 -12.57
C ALA A 77 25.00 -6.87 -12.75
N GLU A 78 25.94 -6.26 -12.03
CA GLU A 78 26.23 -4.83 -12.06
C GLU A 78 26.72 -4.40 -13.46
N SER A 79 27.68 -5.14 -14.03
CA SER A 79 28.15 -4.90 -15.41
C SER A 79 27.10 -5.16 -16.50
N ALA A 80 26.06 -5.94 -16.22
CA ALA A 80 24.96 -6.22 -17.15
C ALA A 80 23.81 -5.20 -17.07
N GLY A 81 23.79 -4.33 -16.05
CA GLY A 81 22.74 -3.33 -15.80
C GLY A 81 21.41 -3.91 -15.27
N SER A 82 20.54 -3.05 -14.78
CA SER A 82 19.22 -3.43 -14.27
C SER A 82 18.24 -3.72 -15.42
N GLY A 83 17.79 -4.98 -15.55
CA GLY A 83 16.96 -5.39 -16.68
C GLY A 83 16.27 -6.74 -16.54
N LEU A 84 15.45 -7.08 -17.54
CA LEU A 84 14.70 -8.34 -17.55
C LEU A 84 15.63 -9.57 -17.57
N PHE A 85 16.82 -9.44 -18.15
CA PHE A 85 17.83 -10.49 -18.20
C PHE A 85 18.47 -10.76 -16.84
N THR A 86 18.89 -9.71 -16.12
CA THR A 86 19.48 -9.82 -14.78
C THR A 86 18.47 -10.40 -13.79
N THR A 87 17.22 -9.93 -13.84
CA THR A 87 16.13 -10.44 -12.98
C THR A 87 15.69 -11.88 -13.28
N LEU A 88 15.56 -12.28 -14.54
CA LEU A 88 15.05 -13.62 -14.90
C LEU A 88 16.12 -14.71 -14.95
N ILE A 89 17.41 -14.37 -15.08
CA ILE A 89 18.49 -15.35 -15.28
C ILE A 89 19.51 -15.28 -14.14
N ILE A 90 20.08 -14.10 -13.86
CA ILE A 90 21.14 -13.96 -12.85
C ILE A 90 20.57 -14.09 -11.43
N GLY A 91 19.41 -13.47 -11.17
CA GLY A 91 18.68 -13.62 -9.90
C GLY A 91 18.48 -15.08 -9.47
N PRO A 92 17.85 -15.93 -10.30
CA PRO A 92 17.70 -17.36 -10.00
C PRO A 92 19.04 -18.12 -9.86
N LEU A 93 20.07 -17.74 -10.60
CA LEU A 93 21.40 -18.37 -10.52
C LEU A 93 22.06 -18.14 -9.15
N LEU A 94 21.90 -16.95 -8.55
CA LEU A 94 22.42 -16.65 -7.20
C LEU A 94 21.93 -17.67 -6.16
N TYR A 95 20.74 -18.24 -6.33
CA TYR A 95 20.17 -19.20 -5.40
C TYR A 95 20.58 -20.66 -5.66
N LEU A 96 21.32 -20.96 -6.73
CA LEU A 96 21.67 -22.33 -7.11
C LEU A 96 22.42 -23.09 -5.99
N LEU A 97 23.44 -22.47 -5.41
CA LEU A 97 24.22 -23.08 -4.32
C LEU A 97 23.42 -23.14 -3.02
N VAL A 98 22.54 -22.18 -2.77
CA VAL A 98 21.59 -22.21 -1.66
C VAL A 98 20.65 -23.43 -1.79
N PHE A 99 20.13 -23.72 -2.98
CA PHE A 99 19.32 -24.93 -3.23
C PHE A 99 20.11 -26.21 -3.01
N LEU A 100 21.38 -26.28 -3.43
CA LEU A 100 22.25 -27.42 -3.16
C LEU A 100 22.47 -27.64 -1.66
N GLN A 101 22.67 -26.55 -0.91
CA GLN A 101 22.86 -26.58 0.53
C GLN A 101 21.59 -27.05 1.25
N LEU A 102 20.42 -26.55 0.84
CA LEU A 102 19.12 -27.00 1.33
C LEU A 102 18.90 -28.49 1.05
N PHE A 103 19.28 -28.97 -0.14
CA PHE A 103 19.18 -30.39 -0.48
C PHE A 103 20.03 -31.27 0.46
N LEU A 104 21.28 -30.88 0.72
CA LEU A 104 22.16 -31.60 1.65
C LEU A 104 21.64 -31.57 3.08
N PHE A 105 21.18 -30.41 3.53
CA PHE A 105 20.54 -30.26 4.85
C PHE A 105 19.31 -31.16 4.98
N PHE A 106 18.47 -31.20 3.94
CA PHE A 106 17.28 -32.03 3.91
C PHE A 106 17.61 -33.54 3.89
N SER A 107 18.64 -33.93 3.13
CA SER A 107 19.19 -35.29 3.12
C SER A 107 19.67 -35.70 4.51
N PHE A 108 20.49 -34.87 5.15
CA PHE A 108 21.00 -35.13 6.50
C PHE A 108 19.87 -35.20 7.54
N THR A 109 18.89 -34.30 7.46
CA THR A 109 17.71 -34.30 8.34
C THR A 109 16.91 -35.59 8.19
N THR A 110 16.77 -36.09 6.96
CA THR A 110 16.07 -37.35 6.68
C THR A 110 16.75 -38.54 7.37
N VAL A 111 18.08 -38.65 7.26
CA VAL A 111 18.85 -39.70 7.95
C VAL A 111 18.74 -39.55 9.47
N THR A 112 18.74 -38.31 9.98
CA THR A 112 18.61 -38.01 11.42
C THR A 112 17.24 -38.41 11.98
N ILE A 113 16.15 -38.15 11.24
CA ILE A 113 14.80 -38.61 11.61
C ILE A 113 14.74 -40.14 11.68
N ARG A 114 15.26 -40.82 10.66
CA ARG A 114 15.32 -42.30 10.64
C ARG A 114 16.24 -42.84 11.73
N ARG A 115 17.25 -42.08 12.17
CA ARG A 115 18.09 -42.43 13.31
C ARG A 115 17.33 -42.30 14.64
N LEU A 116 16.54 -41.25 14.83
CA LEU A 116 15.66 -41.10 16.00
C LEU A 116 14.60 -42.21 16.05
N HIS A 117 14.05 -42.59 14.89
CA HIS A 117 13.14 -43.73 14.76
C HIS A 117 13.79 -45.05 15.17
N ASP A 118 15.11 -45.22 14.99
CA ASP A 118 15.82 -46.42 15.43
C ASP A 118 15.83 -46.58 16.95
N VAL A 119 15.71 -45.48 17.70
CA VAL A 119 15.66 -45.43 19.18
C VAL A 119 14.23 -45.21 19.69
N GLY A 120 13.21 -45.44 18.84
CA GLY A 120 11.80 -45.33 19.22
C GLY A 120 11.27 -43.90 19.42
N ARG A 121 12.07 -42.87 19.13
CA ARG A 121 11.68 -41.45 19.22
C ARG A 121 11.08 -40.95 17.91
N SER A 122 10.24 -39.92 17.96
CA SER A 122 9.67 -39.29 16.75
C SER A 122 10.62 -38.27 16.13
N GLY A 123 10.53 -38.07 14.81
CA GLY A 123 11.27 -36.99 14.13
C GLY A 123 11.05 -35.59 14.71
N TRP A 124 9.87 -35.33 15.31
CA TRP A 124 9.54 -34.05 15.96
C TRP A 124 10.52 -33.61 17.07
N TRP A 125 11.28 -34.54 17.66
CA TRP A 125 12.32 -34.18 18.63
C TRP A 125 13.41 -33.28 18.04
N LEU A 126 13.60 -33.28 16.71
CA LEU A 126 14.50 -32.35 16.02
C LEU A 126 14.11 -30.88 16.17
N LEU A 127 12.85 -30.55 16.45
CA LEU A 127 12.45 -29.14 16.67
C LEU A 127 13.11 -28.51 17.91
N LEU A 128 13.68 -29.32 18.81
CA LEU A 128 14.44 -28.81 19.95
C LEU A 128 15.87 -28.43 19.58
N SER A 129 16.36 -28.77 18.38
CA SER A 129 17.72 -28.46 17.93
C SER A 129 18.13 -26.98 17.94
N PRO A 130 17.23 -25.97 17.86
CA PRO A 130 17.64 -24.57 18.02
C PRO A 130 18.07 -24.23 19.45
N THR A 131 17.72 -25.06 20.43
CA THR A 131 18.05 -24.84 21.85
C THR A 131 19.29 -25.63 22.25
N VAL A 132 20.15 -25.04 23.07
CA VAL A 132 21.36 -25.71 23.58
C VAL A 132 21.00 -27.00 24.33
N LEU A 133 19.97 -26.96 25.19
CA LEU A 133 19.44 -28.12 25.90
C LEU A 133 18.91 -29.20 24.93
N GLY A 134 18.19 -28.80 23.90
CA GLY A 134 17.67 -29.71 22.89
C GLY A 134 18.76 -30.38 22.08
N LEU A 135 19.83 -29.67 21.71
CA LEU A 135 21.01 -30.27 21.06
C LEU A 135 21.66 -31.35 21.92
N LEU A 136 21.78 -31.13 23.24
CA LEU A 136 22.30 -32.14 24.16
C LEU A 136 21.39 -33.38 24.24
N ILE A 137 20.07 -33.18 24.33
CA ILE A 137 19.08 -34.27 24.40
C ILE A 137 19.08 -35.08 23.09
N ILE A 138 19.05 -34.40 21.93
CA ILE A 138 19.07 -35.06 20.62
C ILE A 138 20.40 -35.77 20.43
N GLY A 139 21.52 -35.12 20.75
CA GLY A 139 22.85 -35.72 20.71
C GLY A 139 22.88 -37.02 21.49
N PHE A 140 22.40 -37.01 22.74
CA PHE A 140 22.25 -38.21 23.57
C PHE A 140 21.45 -39.32 22.86
N PHE A 141 20.28 -39.01 22.28
CA PHE A 141 19.49 -40.01 21.54
C PHE A 141 20.20 -40.57 20.32
N LEU A 142 20.97 -39.77 19.58
CA LEU A 142 21.68 -40.23 18.39
C LEU A 142 22.78 -41.25 18.72
N PHE A 143 23.42 -41.12 19.89
CA PHE A 143 24.42 -42.06 20.40
C PHE A 143 23.84 -43.37 20.96
N LEU A 144 22.59 -43.36 21.47
CA LEU A 144 21.96 -44.55 22.05
C LEU A 144 21.93 -45.75 21.10
N GLU A 145 21.88 -46.95 21.65
CA GLU A 145 21.66 -48.14 20.82
C GLU A 145 20.19 -48.18 20.44
N GLY A 146 19.90 -48.44 19.17
CA GLY A 146 18.50 -48.52 18.79
C GLY A 146 17.87 -49.84 19.23
N GLU A 147 16.56 -49.92 19.14
CA GLU A 147 15.79 -51.07 19.58
C GLU A 147 16.16 -52.33 18.78
N SER A 148 16.25 -53.50 19.42
CA SER A 148 16.64 -54.76 18.78
C SER A 148 15.47 -55.49 18.11
N SER A 149 14.22 -55.09 18.41
CA SER A 149 13.01 -55.63 17.83
C SER A 149 12.38 -54.64 16.83
N LYS A 150 11.40 -55.13 16.06
CA LYS A 150 10.54 -54.28 15.22
C LYS A 150 9.81 -53.27 16.11
N ASN A 151 9.85 -51.99 15.75
CA ASN A 151 9.14 -50.93 16.45
C ASN A 151 8.09 -50.28 15.55
N LYS A 152 7.38 -49.26 16.06
CA LYS A 152 6.33 -48.55 15.31
C LYS A 152 6.78 -47.90 14.00
N TYR A 153 8.09 -47.71 13.81
CA TYR A 153 8.68 -47.10 12.61
C TYR A 153 9.24 -48.12 11.63
N GLY A 154 9.27 -49.41 11.96
CA GLY A 154 9.64 -50.48 11.04
C GLY A 154 10.54 -51.56 11.61
N ALA A 155 10.93 -52.49 10.74
CA ALA A 155 11.90 -53.55 11.06
C ALA A 155 13.30 -52.99 11.28
N VAL A 156 14.14 -53.77 11.96
CA VAL A 156 15.54 -53.42 12.24
C VAL A 156 16.30 -53.17 10.92
N PRO A 157 17.17 -52.14 10.83
CA PRO A 157 17.93 -51.84 9.60
C PRO A 157 18.78 -53.03 9.14
N THR A 158 18.79 -53.35 7.85
CA THR A 158 19.51 -54.52 7.32
C THR A 158 20.95 -54.25 6.88
N ASN A 159 21.34 -52.97 6.71
CA ASN A 159 22.64 -52.53 6.14
C ASN A 159 23.01 -53.22 4.81
N ALA A 160 22.02 -53.63 4.01
CA ALA A 160 22.28 -54.21 2.69
C ALA A 160 22.90 -53.15 1.76
N PRO A 161 23.99 -53.47 1.04
CA PRO A 161 24.63 -52.53 0.13
C PRO A 161 23.74 -52.26 -1.09
N ILE A 162 23.71 -51.01 -1.54
CA ILE A 162 23.07 -50.63 -2.81
C ILE A 162 24.04 -50.98 -3.94
N GLU A 163 23.64 -51.91 -4.81
CA GLU A 163 24.49 -52.43 -5.91
C GLU A 163 24.78 -51.38 -6.98
N ALA A 164 23.91 -50.38 -7.16
CA ALA A 164 24.10 -49.31 -8.13
C ALA A 164 25.34 -48.44 -7.81
N SER A 165 26.08 -48.04 -8.86
CA SER A 165 27.19 -47.11 -8.77
C SER A 165 26.69 -45.67 -8.52
N MET A 166 27.56 -44.80 -7.98
CA MET A 166 27.23 -43.39 -7.76
C MET A 166 26.83 -42.68 -9.06
N ARG A 167 27.50 -43.01 -10.17
CA ARG A 167 27.20 -42.46 -11.49
C ARG A 167 25.81 -42.87 -11.97
N GLU A 168 25.43 -44.14 -11.79
CA GLU A 168 24.10 -44.64 -12.17
C GLU A 168 22.98 -44.01 -11.32
N ILE A 169 23.22 -43.82 -10.02
CA ILE A 169 22.26 -43.16 -9.13
C ILE A 169 22.02 -41.71 -9.58
N ILE A 170 23.09 -40.97 -9.87
CA ILE A 170 23.01 -39.56 -10.31
C ILE A 170 22.43 -39.48 -11.73
N SER A 171 22.85 -40.33 -12.67
CA SER A 171 22.34 -40.32 -14.04
C SER A 171 20.87 -40.75 -14.14
N ALA A 172 20.39 -41.55 -13.18
CA ALA A 172 18.98 -41.93 -13.10
C ALA A 172 18.06 -40.79 -12.61
N ILE A 173 18.59 -39.71 -12.01
CA ILE A 173 17.78 -38.59 -11.53
C ILE A 173 17.11 -37.85 -12.71
N PRO A 174 17.84 -37.39 -13.75
CA PRO A 174 17.23 -36.83 -14.96
C PRO A 174 16.25 -37.79 -15.63
N ASP A 175 16.56 -39.08 -15.68
CA ASP A 175 15.68 -40.09 -16.27
C ASP A 175 14.39 -40.25 -15.45
N ASN A 176 14.48 -40.29 -14.12
CA ASN A 176 13.32 -40.37 -13.23
C ASN A 176 12.47 -39.08 -13.28
N LEU A 177 13.11 -37.92 -13.37
CA LEU A 177 12.44 -36.62 -13.57
C LEU A 177 11.74 -36.56 -14.92
N SER A 178 12.42 -36.96 -16.00
CA SER A 178 11.85 -36.97 -17.35
C SER A 178 10.74 -38.01 -17.48
N MET A 179 10.87 -39.19 -16.85
CA MET A 179 9.79 -40.19 -16.78
C MET A 179 8.59 -39.67 -15.99
N SER A 180 8.82 -38.98 -14.87
CA SER A 180 7.74 -38.36 -14.06
C SER A 180 7.07 -37.22 -14.81
N ALA A 181 7.85 -36.36 -15.48
CA ALA A 181 7.35 -35.28 -16.33
C ALA A 181 6.57 -35.82 -17.54
N ARG A 182 7.06 -36.89 -18.17
CA ARG A 182 6.38 -37.56 -19.28
C ARG A 182 5.11 -38.26 -18.81
N SER A 183 5.11 -38.87 -17.62
CA SER A 183 3.91 -39.43 -16.98
C SER A 183 2.88 -38.34 -16.69
N ALA A 184 3.32 -37.21 -16.13
CA ALA A 184 2.48 -36.03 -15.91
C ALA A 184 1.88 -35.50 -17.23
N TRP A 185 2.70 -35.48 -18.29
CA TRP A 185 2.29 -35.04 -19.63
C TRP A 185 1.39 -36.03 -20.38
N ILE A 186 1.42 -37.32 -20.04
CA ILE A 186 0.47 -38.30 -20.59
C ILE A 186 -0.88 -38.18 -19.84
N GLY A 187 -0.84 -37.98 -18.52
CA GLY A 187 -2.01 -37.76 -17.69
C GLY A 187 -2.47 -36.30 -17.59
N ARG A 188 -2.45 -35.52 -18.68
CA ARG A 188 -2.61 -34.05 -18.61
C ARG A 188 -3.81 -33.58 -17.81
N GLU A 189 -4.96 -34.27 -17.92
CA GLU A 189 -6.19 -33.89 -17.21
C GLU A 189 -6.06 -33.95 -15.68
N ARG A 190 -5.26 -34.87 -15.14
CA ARG A 190 -5.07 -35.06 -13.68
C ARG A 190 -4.03 -34.11 -13.09
N VAL A 191 -3.13 -33.61 -13.93
CA VAL A 191 -2.01 -32.75 -13.58
C VAL A 191 -2.42 -31.28 -13.66
N LEU A 192 -3.31 -30.94 -14.60
CA LEU A 192 -3.78 -29.57 -14.82
C LEU A 192 -4.43 -28.95 -13.58
N ALA A 193 -5.16 -29.74 -12.78
CA ALA A 193 -5.81 -29.24 -11.57
C ALA A 193 -4.84 -28.90 -10.44
N VAL A 194 -3.81 -29.74 -10.23
CA VAL A 194 -2.74 -29.46 -9.26
C VAL A 194 -1.89 -28.28 -9.74
N PHE A 195 -1.51 -28.28 -11.03
CA PHE A 195 -0.80 -27.17 -11.65
C PHE A 195 -1.54 -25.85 -11.47
N ALA A 196 -2.84 -25.79 -11.81
CA ALA A 196 -3.64 -24.57 -11.68
C ALA A 196 -3.71 -24.07 -10.23
N GLY A 197 -3.84 -24.98 -9.25
CA GLY A 197 -3.84 -24.61 -7.83
C GLY A 197 -2.51 -24.01 -7.38
N VAL A 198 -1.38 -24.65 -7.69
CA VAL A 198 -0.04 -24.13 -7.32
C VAL A 198 0.30 -22.86 -8.09
N PHE A 199 -0.01 -22.82 -9.38
CA PHE A 199 0.17 -21.65 -10.24
C PHE A 199 -0.57 -20.44 -9.68
N LEU A 200 -1.85 -20.59 -9.36
CA LEU A 200 -2.68 -19.50 -8.82
C LEU A 200 -2.17 -19.06 -7.45
N ALA A 201 -1.86 -20.01 -6.56
CA ALA A 201 -1.32 -19.67 -5.24
C ALA A 201 0.02 -18.92 -5.33
N SER A 202 0.92 -19.37 -6.20
CA SER A 202 2.19 -18.69 -6.41
C SER A 202 2.02 -17.34 -7.09
N LEU A 203 1.14 -17.22 -8.08
CA LEU A 203 0.84 -15.94 -8.75
C LEU A 203 0.36 -14.92 -7.72
N VAL A 204 -0.71 -15.24 -6.97
CA VAL A 204 -1.31 -14.33 -5.98
C VAL A 204 -0.30 -13.91 -4.92
N ILE A 205 0.36 -14.87 -4.26
CA ILE A 205 1.26 -14.56 -3.13
C ILE A 205 2.46 -13.74 -3.61
N THR A 206 3.07 -14.12 -4.74
CA THR A 206 4.22 -13.37 -5.28
C THR A 206 3.82 -11.96 -5.68
N THR A 207 2.69 -11.80 -6.37
CA THR A 207 2.24 -10.47 -6.82
C THR A 207 1.98 -9.54 -5.64
N VAL A 208 1.33 -10.03 -4.57
CA VAL A 208 1.04 -9.21 -3.38
C VAL A 208 2.32 -8.74 -2.69
N LEU A 209 3.25 -9.66 -2.45
CA LEU A 209 4.51 -9.33 -1.77
C LEU A 209 5.40 -8.43 -2.64
N ALA A 210 5.41 -8.65 -3.95
CA ALA A 210 6.19 -7.83 -4.88
C ALA A 210 5.56 -6.44 -5.08
N TYR A 211 4.22 -6.35 -5.11
CA TYR A 211 3.50 -5.08 -5.18
C TYR A 211 3.76 -4.23 -3.94
N SER A 212 3.63 -4.79 -2.73
CA SER A 212 3.95 -4.10 -1.48
C SER A 212 5.40 -3.60 -1.46
N ALA A 213 6.37 -4.44 -1.88
CA ALA A 213 7.76 -4.02 -1.99
C ALA A 213 7.98 -2.91 -3.04
N GLY A 214 7.28 -2.98 -4.17
CA GLY A 214 7.33 -1.95 -5.21
C GLY A 214 6.70 -0.63 -4.78
N LEU A 215 5.56 -0.66 -4.09
CA LEU A 215 4.88 0.52 -3.56
C LEU A 215 5.80 1.27 -2.58
N SER A 216 6.52 0.52 -1.73
CA SER A 216 7.50 1.09 -0.82
C SER A 216 8.63 1.84 -1.55
N GLY A 217 9.11 1.27 -2.67
CA GLY A 217 10.12 1.93 -3.51
C GLY A 217 9.59 3.15 -4.24
N ALA A 218 8.36 3.09 -4.76
CA ALA A 218 7.70 4.22 -5.43
C ALA A 218 7.50 5.39 -4.47
N PHE A 219 7.04 5.11 -3.25
CA PHE A 219 6.77 6.13 -2.24
C PHE A 219 8.06 6.77 -1.70
N LEU A 220 9.14 5.99 -1.56
CA LEU A 220 10.47 6.54 -1.27
C LEU A 220 10.91 7.52 -2.35
N GLN A 221 10.81 7.15 -3.63
CA GLN A 221 11.20 8.02 -4.74
C GLN A 221 10.36 9.29 -4.80
N PHE A 222 9.05 9.18 -4.60
CA PHE A 222 8.15 10.33 -4.54
C PHE A 222 8.51 11.26 -3.38
N SER A 223 8.69 10.71 -2.17
CA SER A 223 9.04 11.50 -0.99
C SER A 223 10.39 12.20 -1.12
N LEU A 224 11.34 11.60 -1.84
CA LEU A 224 12.63 12.24 -2.11
C LEU A 224 12.48 13.46 -3.04
N GLN A 225 11.55 13.46 -4.00
CA GLN A 225 11.39 14.62 -4.91
C GLN A 225 11.09 15.93 -4.18
N GLU A 226 10.40 15.87 -3.04
CA GLU A 226 10.06 17.06 -2.26
C GLU A 226 11.21 17.57 -1.38
N GLU A 227 12.23 16.74 -1.13
CA GLU A 227 13.39 17.09 -0.32
C GLU A 227 14.48 17.76 -1.18
N ILE A 228 14.87 18.97 -0.76
CA ILE A 228 15.90 19.78 -1.44
C ILE A 228 17.30 19.28 -1.08
N PHE A 229 17.56 19.12 0.22
CA PHE A 229 18.83 18.62 0.75
C PHE A 229 18.66 17.17 1.16
N ASP A 230 19.61 16.32 0.80
CA ASP A 230 19.62 14.90 1.18
C ASP A 230 20.35 14.68 2.50
N GLY A 231 21.32 15.55 2.82
CA GLY A 231 22.06 15.52 4.09
C GLY A 231 22.47 16.90 4.56
N LYS A 232 22.74 17.00 5.86
CA LYS A 232 23.29 18.18 6.53
C LYS A 232 24.58 17.81 7.23
N VAL A 233 25.68 18.48 6.90
CA VAL A 233 26.97 18.30 7.60
C VAL A 233 27.18 19.45 8.57
N ASP A 234 27.32 19.08 9.83
CA ASP A 234 27.62 19.97 10.94
C ASP A 234 29.03 19.68 11.48
N PHE A 235 29.56 20.56 12.32
CA PHE A 235 30.76 20.24 13.09
C PHE A 235 30.46 19.19 14.16
N ALA A 236 31.39 18.27 14.41
CA ALA A 236 31.18 17.15 15.34
C ALA A 236 30.94 17.57 16.81
N GLU A 237 31.59 18.65 17.28
CA GLU A 237 31.47 19.13 18.66
C GLU A 237 30.75 20.48 18.73
N ASP A 238 30.06 20.78 19.84
CA ASP A 238 29.46 22.10 20.10
C ASP A 238 30.54 23.21 20.22
N PRO A 239 30.20 24.48 19.96
CA PRO A 239 31.16 25.59 20.09
C PRO A 239 31.59 25.82 21.55
N ASP A 240 32.76 25.29 21.93
CA ASP A 240 33.42 25.51 23.23
C ASP A 240 34.88 25.99 23.03
N PRO A 241 35.43 26.88 23.88
CA PRO A 241 36.85 27.22 23.87
C PRO A 241 37.83 26.03 23.82
N ASP A 242 37.44 24.87 24.36
CA ASP A 242 38.23 23.64 24.39
C ASP A 242 37.88 22.66 23.25
N SER A 243 36.97 23.01 22.33
CA SER A 243 36.57 22.15 21.20
C SER A 243 37.68 21.99 20.16
N GLU A 244 37.94 20.76 19.72
CA GLU A 244 38.93 20.45 18.67
C GLU A 244 38.23 20.17 17.32
N GLY A 245 38.93 20.38 16.20
CA GLY A 245 38.41 20.05 14.87
C GLY A 245 37.31 20.95 14.32
N ARG A 246 37.24 22.21 14.76
CA ARG A 246 36.33 23.25 14.23
C ARG A 246 37.09 24.39 13.55
N THR A 247 36.42 25.10 12.65
CA THR A 247 36.91 26.35 12.04
C THR A 247 35.89 27.46 12.18
N ASN A 248 36.37 28.70 12.28
CA ASN A 248 35.55 29.92 12.19
C ASN A 248 35.71 30.66 10.85
N ASP A 249 36.58 30.16 9.97
CA ASP A 249 36.76 30.64 8.60
C ASP A 249 35.76 29.92 7.69
N SER A 250 34.79 30.67 7.16
CA SER A 250 33.75 30.15 6.27
C SER A 250 34.32 29.66 4.94
N THR A 251 35.40 30.25 4.44
CA THR A 251 36.03 29.81 3.18
C THR A 251 36.75 28.48 3.36
N LEU A 252 37.37 28.26 4.52
CA LEU A 252 37.95 26.97 4.87
C LEU A 252 36.85 25.91 5.06
N TRP A 253 35.72 26.27 5.66
CA TRP A 253 34.59 25.36 5.81
C TRP A 253 33.97 24.97 4.47
N GLU A 254 33.78 25.94 3.56
CA GLU A 254 33.31 25.68 2.20
C GLU A 254 34.30 24.82 1.39
N SER A 255 35.61 24.91 1.64
CA SER A 255 36.59 24.03 0.98
C SER A 255 36.41 22.55 1.33
N ALA A 256 35.78 22.21 2.46
CA ALA A 256 35.45 20.84 2.80
C ALA A 256 34.40 20.26 1.82
N CYS A 257 33.52 21.09 1.23
CA CYS A 257 32.62 20.63 0.17
C CYS A 257 33.38 20.13 -1.06
N SER A 258 34.52 20.74 -1.40
CA SER A 258 35.33 20.29 -2.55
C SER A 258 35.91 18.88 -2.32
N GLU A 259 36.27 18.55 -1.07
CA GLU A 259 36.73 17.21 -0.70
C GLU A 259 35.56 16.20 -0.65
N LEU A 260 34.38 16.63 -0.22
CA LEU A 260 33.17 15.81 -0.19
C LEU A 260 32.66 15.44 -1.59
N ILE A 261 32.66 16.38 -2.55
CA ILE A 261 32.22 16.14 -3.94
C ILE A 261 33.21 15.21 -4.70
N GLU A 262 34.42 14.95 -4.18
CA GLU A 262 35.30 13.92 -4.76
C GLU A 262 34.77 12.48 -4.53
N MET A 263 33.82 12.30 -3.60
CA MET A 263 33.13 11.03 -3.40
C MET A 263 32.09 10.82 -4.51
N GLU A 264 32.04 9.62 -5.11
CA GLU A 264 31.12 9.33 -6.23
C GLU A 264 29.64 9.42 -5.80
N GLU A 265 29.36 9.26 -4.51
CA GLU A 265 28.02 9.27 -3.92
C GLU A 265 27.45 10.69 -3.71
N ILE A 266 28.29 11.73 -3.69
CA ILE A 266 27.89 13.12 -3.46
C ILE A 266 27.81 13.84 -4.81
N SER A 267 26.61 14.26 -5.20
CA SER A 267 26.40 14.98 -6.46
C SER A 267 26.76 16.45 -6.34
N ASP A 268 26.49 17.05 -5.18
CA ASP A 268 26.64 18.48 -4.97
C ASP A 268 26.74 18.86 -3.48
N CYS A 269 27.40 19.97 -3.18
CA CYS A 269 27.60 20.45 -1.80
C CYS A 269 27.77 21.97 -1.78
N GLY A 270 27.11 22.63 -0.82
CA GLY A 270 27.31 24.06 -0.61
C GLY A 270 27.15 24.49 0.84
N LEU A 271 27.81 25.60 1.17
CA LEU A 271 27.71 26.24 2.49
C LEU A 271 26.35 26.92 2.67
N VAL A 272 25.74 26.73 3.83
CA VAL A 272 24.50 27.38 4.21
C VAL A 272 24.64 27.97 5.62
N PHE A 273 24.35 29.27 5.76
CA PHE A 273 24.09 29.86 7.07
C PHE A 273 22.60 29.84 7.34
N GLY A 274 22.17 29.15 8.40
CA GLY A 274 20.76 29.01 8.73
C GLY A 274 20.56 28.41 10.11
N ARG A 275 20.52 27.10 10.21
CA ARG A 275 20.25 26.43 11.48
C ARG A 275 21.54 26.07 12.21
N GLN A 276 21.54 26.21 13.53
CA GLN A 276 22.61 25.71 14.38
C GLN A 276 22.89 24.22 14.14
N GLY A 277 24.11 23.77 14.46
CA GLY A 277 24.51 22.37 14.33
C GLY A 277 23.59 21.44 15.09
N VAL A 278 23.21 20.33 14.45
CA VAL A 278 22.34 19.31 15.03
C VAL A 278 23.21 18.09 15.30
N ARG A 279 23.23 17.62 16.56
CA ARG A 279 24.08 16.50 17.02
C ARG A 279 23.19 15.49 17.71
N VAL A 280 22.42 14.73 16.94
CA VAL A 280 21.42 13.79 17.48
C VAL A 280 21.61 12.40 16.93
N ASN A 281 21.33 11.40 17.77
CA ASN A 281 21.37 9.98 17.37
C ASN A 281 19.99 9.45 16.91
N GLY A 282 18.98 10.32 16.74
CA GLY A 282 17.64 9.93 16.28
C GLY A 282 16.65 11.10 16.14
N PHE A 283 15.53 10.84 15.47
CA PHE A 283 14.52 11.84 15.06
C PHE A 283 13.72 12.49 16.22
N PHE A 284 13.57 11.80 17.36
CA PHE A 284 12.78 12.28 18.52
C PHE A 284 13.64 12.57 19.76
N ASP A 285 14.91 12.95 19.55
CA ASP A 285 15.81 13.34 20.64
C ASP A 285 15.55 14.79 21.09
N GLU A 286 15.65 15.06 22.40
CA GLU A 286 15.52 16.42 22.95
C GLU A 286 16.61 17.36 22.38
N GLY A 287 17.76 16.79 21.98
CA GLY A 287 18.84 17.51 21.29
C GLY A 287 18.49 18.07 19.91
N GLY A 288 17.34 17.70 19.32
CA GLY A 288 16.85 18.23 18.05
C GLY A 288 16.02 19.53 18.18
N ILE A 289 15.63 19.91 19.40
CA ILE A 289 14.79 21.09 19.68
C ILE A 289 15.63 22.31 20.04
N ILE A 290 16.78 22.09 20.69
CA ILE A 290 17.71 23.14 21.13
C ILE A 290 18.26 23.96 19.95
N PRO A 291 18.78 23.35 18.86
CA PRO A 291 19.39 24.10 17.77
C PRO A 291 18.34 24.93 17.02
N GLN A 292 18.52 26.25 17.01
CA GLN A 292 17.56 27.19 16.42
C GLN A 292 17.97 27.67 15.02
N PRO A 293 17.00 27.99 14.13
CA PRO A 293 17.26 28.60 12.84
C PRO A 293 17.60 30.09 12.94
N LEU A 294 18.09 30.67 11.84
CA LEU A 294 17.99 32.11 11.61
C LEU A 294 16.54 32.45 11.26
N ASN A 295 16.01 33.51 11.87
CA ASN A 295 14.63 33.96 11.64
C ASN A 295 14.61 35.37 11.08
N ALA A 296 13.78 35.61 10.06
CA ALA A 296 13.49 36.96 9.60
C ALA A 296 12.60 37.68 10.62
N VAL A 297 12.84 38.98 10.82
CA VAL A 297 12.15 39.78 11.84
C VAL A 297 11.54 41.04 11.26
N ASP A 298 12.22 41.69 10.33
CA ASP A 298 11.74 42.91 9.70
C ASP A 298 12.38 43.11 8.33
N ALA A 299 11.68 43.78 7.42
CA ALA A 299 12.22 44.20 6.14
C ALA A 299 11.72 45.60 5.79
N THR A 300 12.54 46.38 5.10
CA THR A 300 12.13 47.69 4.58
C THR A 300 12.59 47.84 3.14
N GLY A 301 11.80 48.55 2.34
CA GLY A 301 12.11 48.78 0.94
C GLY A 301 11.37 50.00 0.39
N THR A 302 11.93 50.59 -0.66
CA THR A 302 11.27 51.64 -1.45
C THR A 302 10.07 51.14 -2.24
N ILE A 303 10.01 49.83 -2.50
CA ILE A 303 8.96 49.12 -3.23
C ILE A 303 8.44 47.98 -2.32
N GLY A 304 7.11 47.81 -2.28
CA GLY A 304 6.43 46.84 -1.44
C GLY A 304 5.97 47.37 -0.08
N ASP A 305 4.89 46.81 0.46
CA ASP A 305 4.36 47.08 1.80
C ASP A 305 4.87 46.04 2.82
N TRP A 306 6.12 46.18 3.22
CA TRP A 306 6.75 45.30 4.19
C TRP A 306 6.14 45.39 5.60
N THR A 307 5.36 46.43 5.89
CA THR A 307 4.67 46.55 7.19
C THR A 307 3.49 45.61 7.34
N ASN A 308 2.98 45.08 6.22
CA ASN A 308 1.88 44.12 6.17
C ASN A 308 2.37 42.65 6.22
N VAL A 309 3.68 42.42 6.16
CA VAL A 309 4.27 41.08 6.22
C VAL A 309 4.35 40.61 7.67
N SER A 310 3.69 39.50 7.98
CA SER A 310 3.89 38.77 9.24
C SER A 310 5.08 37.83 9.10
N TRP A 311 6.00 37.92 10.07
CA TRP A 311 7.14 37.01 10.18
C TRP A 311 6.87 35.83 11.11
N ASP A 312 5.72 35.82 11.79
CA ASP A 312 5.23 34.64 12.50
C ASP A 312 4.75 33.59 11.46
N TYR A 313 5.05 32.32 11.74
CA TYR A 313 4.73 31.17 10.91
C TYR A 313 4.24 29.99 11.76
N PRO A 314 3.03 30.11 12.36
CA PRO A 314 2.46 29.08 13.23
C PRO A 314 2.21 27.75 12.50
N GLU A 315 2.07 27.74 11.18
CA GLU A 315 1.86 26.54 10.37
C GLU A 315 3.05 25.55 10.48
N ALA A 316 4.27 26.07 10.67
CA ALA A 316 5.45 25.24 10.92
C ALA A 316 5.38 24.52 12.28
N TYR A 317 4.71 25.14 13.25
CA TYR A 317 4.46 24.55 14.56
C TYR A 317 3.32 23.51 14.48
N ASP A 318 2.21 23.84 13.83
CA ASP A 318 1.05 22.94 13.69
C ASP A 318 1.40 21.64 12.93
N SER A 319 2.39 21.72 12.04
CA SER A 319 2.80 20.63 11.16
C SER A 319 4.10 19.93 11.58
N GLY A 320 4.72 20.31 12.70
CA GLY A 320 6.05 19.84 13.08
C GLY A 320 6.32 19.83 14.59
N PRO A 321 7.49 19.33 15.03
CA PRO A 321 7.92 19.47 16.42
C PRO A 321 8.04 20.96 16.80
N PRO A 322 7.88 21.33 18.09
CA PRO A 322 7.79 22.72 18.56
C PRO A 322 9.16 23.43 18.57
N ILE A 323 9.83 23.49 17.42
CA ILE A 323 11.19 24.00 17.27
C ILE A 323 11.18 25.52 17.07
N ASN A 324 10.38 26.01 16.13
CA ASN A 324 10.36 27.41 15.72
C ASN A 324 8.99 27.78 15.12
N ASP A 325 8.51 28.96 15.45
CA ASP A 325 7.21 29.52 15.05
C ASP A 325 7.35 30.79 14.20
N LYS A 326 8.56 31.06 13.68
CA LYS A 326 8.88 32.23 12.85
C LYS A 326 9.32 31.82 11.45
N ARG A 327 9.28 32.76 10.50
CA ARG A 327 9.80 32.56 9.15
C ARG A 327 11.33 32.45 9.17
N THR A 328 11.83 31.32 8.71
CA THR A 328 13.26 31.05 8.67
C THR A 328 13.93 31.74 7.49
N ILE A 329 15.22 32.05 7.61
CA ILE A 329 16.06 32.60 6.55
C ILE A 329 17.33 31.76 6.40
N ARG A 330 17.79 31.59 5.16
CA ARG A 330 19.02 30.87 4.81
C ARG A 330 19.86 31.73 3.89
N PHE A 331 21.16 31.81 4.19
CA PHE A 331 22.15 32.40 3.30
C PHE A 331 22.95 31.30 2.62
N TYR A 332 22.93 31.28 1.30
CA TYR A 332 23.53 30.26 0.46
C TYR A 332 24.86 30.74 -0.12
N GLY A 333 25.92 29.96 0.13
CA GLY A 333 27.22 30.07 -0.52
C GLY A 333 27.17 29.63 -1.98
N ASP A 334 28.32 29.68 -2.64
CA ASP A 334 28.37 29.62 -4.11
C ASP A 334 27.89 28.27 -4.66
N GLY A 335 28.20 27.16 -3.98
CA GLY A 335 27.87 25.78 -4.41
C GLY A 335 26.40 25.35 -4.30
N ILE A 336 25.47 26.23 -3.88
CA ILE A 336 24.03 25.91 -3.85
C ILE A 336 23.31 26.39 -5.14
N TRP A 337 23.92 27.35 -5.83
CA TRP A 337 23.26 28.09 -6.90
C TRP A 337 23.28 27.34 -8.24
N ASP A 338 24.25 26.47 -8.46
CA ASP A 338 24.39 25.62 -9.63
C ASP A 338 24.27 24.13 -9.26
N GLY A 339 24.59 23.24 -10.19
CA GLY A 339 24.56 21.79 -9.96
C GLY A 339 23.16 21.22 -9.68
N ASP A 340 23.13 20.11 -8.95
CA ASP A 340 21.91 19.37 -8.59
C ASP A 340 21.11 20.15 -7.55
N LEU A 341 21.77 20.81 -6.60
CA LEU A 341 21.09 21.65 -5.60
C LEU A 341 20.42 22.86 -6.27
N GLY A 342 21.08 23.48 -7.24
CA GLY A 342 20.50 24.58 -8.03
C GLY A 342 19.29 24.14 -8.85
N GLU A 343 19.34 22.98 -9.52
CA GLU A 343 18.23 22.44 -10.30
C GLU A 343 17.01 22.12 -9.42
N ARG A 344 17.23 21.51 -8.24
CA ARG A 344 16.16 21.21 -7.28
C ARG A 344 15.46 22.46 -6.76
N HIS A 345 16.22 23.51 -6.46
CA HIS A 345 15.64 24.80 -6.07
C HIS A 345 14.91 25.47 -7.23
N ALA A 346 15.47 25.43 -8.44
CA ALA A 346 14.88 26.00 -9.65
C ALA A 346 13.52 25.38 -9.98
N ASN A 347 13.32 24.08 -9.75
CA ASN A 347 12.05 23.38 -9.99
C ASN A 347 10.87 23.92 -9.18
N ARG A 348 11.13 24.64 -8.08
CA ARG A 348 10.10 25.25 -7.23
C ARG A 348 9.87 26.73 -7.54
N VAL A 349 10.72 27.34 -8.37
CA VAL A 349 10.58 28.73 -8.77
C VAL A 349 9.36 28.88 -9.68
N ILE A 350 8.44 29.74 -9.27
CA ILE A 350 7.24 30.09 -10.04
C ILE A 350 7.46 31.37 -10.84
N TYR A 351 8.17 32.35 -10.26
CA TYR A 351 8.48 33.62 -10.92
C TYR A 351 9.97 33.91 -10.94
N GLY A 352 10.44 34.47 -12.06
CA GLY A 352 11.85 34.81 -12.24
C GLY A 352 12.64 33.58 -12.66
N SER A 353 13.95 33.62 -12.44
CA SER A 353 14.82 32.50 -12.75
C SER A 353 15.78 32.30 -11.61
N TRP A 354 15.92 31.06 -11.17
CA TRP A 354 17.00 30.69 -10.27
C TRP A 354 18.34 31.13 -10.90
N PRO A 355 19.23 31.83 -10.17
CA PRO A 355 20.54 32.22 -10.68
C PRO A 355 21.32 31.02 -11.22
N SER A 356 22.02 31.19 -12.33
CA SER A 356 22.74 30.08 -12.98
C SER A 356 24.08 29.72 -12.32
N SER A 357 24.59 30.57 -11.43
CA SER A 357 25.79 30.35 -10.63
C SER A 357 25.83 31.25 -9.40
N GLY A 358 26.68 30.92 -8.42
CA GLY A 358 26.92 31.76 -7.24
C GLY A 358 27.45 33.15 -7.60
N GLU A 359 28.24 33.26 -8.66
CA GLU A 359 28.77 34.53 -9.18
C GLU A 359 27.65 35.46 -9.68
N GLU A 360 26.65 34.91 -10.38
CA GLU A 360 25.45 35.66 -10.78
C GLU A 360 24.61 36.04 -9.56
N ALA A 361 24.43 35.10 -8.63
CA ALA A 361 23.68 35.34 -7.40
C ALA A 361 24.28 36.48 -6.57
N SER A 362 25.62 36.50 -6.48
CA SER A 362 26.44 37.49 -5.79
C SER A 362 26.42 38.85 -6.49
N ALA A 363 26.62 38.88 -7.81
CA ALA A 363 26.58 40.11 -8.59
C ALA A 363 25.21 40.83 -8.49
N ASN A 364 24.13 40.06 -8.40
CA ASN A 364 22.77 40.57 -8.28
C ASN A 364 22.32 40.77 -6.82
N ARG A 365 23.12 40.39 -5.81
CA ARG A 365 22.71 40.38 -4.39
C ARG A 365 21.33 39.73 -4.20
N SER A 366 21.23 38.51 -4.73
CA SER A 366 19.96 37.85 -4.99
C SER A 366 19.26 37.44 -3.70
N ILE A 367 17.95 37.74 -3.62
CA ILE A 367 17.01 37.16 -2.67
C ILE A 367 15.90 36.45 -3.44
N ILE A 368 15.56 35.25 -2.97
CA ILE A 368 14.41 34.46 -3.41
C ILE A 368 13.41 34.41 -2.25
N LEU A 369 12.18 34.81 -2.56
CA LEU A 369 11.11 34.91 -1.57
C LEU A 369 10.11 33.76 -1.71
N PRO A 370 9.57 33.24 -0.60
CA PRO A 370 8.38 32.42 -0.64
C PRO A 370 7.20 33.18 -1.26
N SER A 371 6.37 32.48 -2.03
CA SER A 371 5.18 33.06 -2.69
C SER A 371 4.29 33.89 -1.76
N GLU A 372 4.03 33.43 -0.53
CA GLU A 372 3.18 34.17 0.41
C GLU A 372 3.82 35.46 0.93
N ILE A 373 5.14 35.47 1.11
CA ILE A 373 5.89 36.66 1.57
C ILE A 373 5.98 37.69 0.45
N ALA A 374 6.35 37.25 -0.77
CA ALA A 374 6.40 38.11 -1.94
C ALA A 374 5.03 38.76 -2.20
N SER A 375 3.97 37.95 -2.06
CA SER A 375 2.59 38.36 -2.21
C SER A 375 2.13 39.37 -1.15
N LYS A 376 2.34 39.08 0.14
CA LYS A 376 1.98 40.00 1.24
C LYS A 376 2.73 41.33 1.18
N ALA A 377 3.99 41.29 0.74
CA ALA A 377 4.80 42.49 0.52
C ALA A 377 4.42 43.23 -0.77
N GLY A 378 3.69 42.61 -1.70
CA GLY A 378 3.38 43.17 -3.01
C GLY A 378 4.64 43.45 -3.86
N VAL A 379 5.63 42.55 -3.81
CA VAL A 379 6.91 42.70 -4.51
C VAL A 379 7.11 41.63 -5.58
N GLY A 380 7.59 42.06 -6.74
CA GLY A 380 7.84 41.21 -7.89
C GLY A 380 9.31 40.98 -8.19
N VAL A 381 9.56 40.19 -9.23
CA VAL A 381 10.92 39.94 -9.72
C VAL A 381 11.54 41.22 -10.27
N ASN A 382 12.78 41.48 -9.85
CA ASN A 382 13.59 42.69 -10.05
C ASN A 382 13.34 43.87 -9.10
N ASP A 383 12.40 43.76 -8.17
CA ASP A 383 12.25 44.76 -7.11
C ASP A 383 13.39 44.68 -6.08
N THR A 384 13.58 45.76 -5.33
CA THR A 384 14.70 45.89 -4.38
C THR A 384 14.20 46.05 -2.94
N ILE A 385 14.89 45.39 -2.02
CA ILE A 385 14.68 45.51 -0.57
C ILE A 385 15.87 46.27 0.00
N ASP A 386 15.61 47.38 0.69
CA ASP A 386 16.66 48.26 1.19
C ASP A 386 17.36 47.64 2.40
N THR A 387 16.58 47.06 3.32
CA THR A 387 17.10 46.37 4.51
C THR A 387 16.30 45.12 4.84
N LEU A 388 16.97 44.05 5.25
CA LEU A 388 16.35 42.87 5.84
C LEU A 388 17.04 42.55 7.16
N THR A 389 16.27 42.53 8.24
CA THR A 389 16.71 42.24 9.60
C THR A 389 16.32 40.82 9.99
N PHE A 390 17.29 40.06 10.50
CA PHE A 390 17.10 38.69 10.96
C PHE A 390 17.77 38.49 12.32
N THR A 391 17.35 37.46 13.06
CA THR A 391 17.94 37.07 14.33
C THR A 391 18.75 35.79 14.21
N TYR A 392 19.88 35.74 14.93
CA TYR A 392 20.57 34.49 15.25
C TYR A 392 20.50 34.22 16.75
N THR A 393 20.71 32.97 17.15
CA THR A 393 20.67 32.57 18.56
C THR A 393 22.09 32.61 19.13
N TYR A 394 22.27 33.38 20.20
CA TYR A 394 23.57 33.51 20.88
C TYR A 394 23.75 32.44 21.95
N ASP A 395 22.72 32.21 22.77
CA ASP A 395 22.77 31.24 23.87
C ASP A 395 21.33 30.80 24.26
N TYR A 396 21.19 29.71 25.02
CA TYR A 396 19.92 29.16 25.47
C TYR A 396 19.95 28.72 26.95
N LEU A 397 18.80 28.79 27.62
CA LEU A 397 18.59 28.28 28.97
C LEU A 397 17.43 27.30 28.99
N GLY A 398 17.66 26.11 29.54
CA GLY A 398 16.59 25.13 29.77
C GLY A 398 15.68 25.51 30.93
N PHE A 399 14.50 24.90 30.98
CA PHE A 399 13.41 25.19 31.91
C PHE A 399 13.83 25.40 33.38
N ALA A 400 14.76 24.59 33.90
CA ALA A 400 15.23 24.67 35.30
C ALA A 400 15.98 25.96 35.63
N SER A 401 16.56 26.62 34.62
CA SER A 401 17.42 27.82 34.75
C SER A 401 16.75 29.09 34.23
N ILE A 402 15.49 29.05 33.76
CA ILE A 402 14.80 30.23 33.24
C ILE A 402 14.58 31.29 34.31
N ALA A 403 14.35 30.87 35.56
CA ALA A 403 14.15 31.79 36.68
C ALA A 403 15.39 32.65 37.01
N THR A 404 16.58 32.25 36.55
CA THR A 404 17.81 33.05 36.69
C THR A 404 18.02 34.05 35.56
N GLY A 405 17.41 33.86 34.38
CA GLY A 405 17.65 34.68 33.18
C GLY A 405 19.10 34.56 32.66
N PHE A 406 19.43 35.25 31.56
CA PHE A 406 20.82 35.34 31.12
C PHE A 406 21.58 36.40 31.93
N ASP A 407 22.83 36.11 32.30
CA ASP A 407 23.69 37.08 33.01
C ASP A 407 24.10 38.26 32.11
N ASP A 408 24.27 38.03 30.80
CA ASP A 408 24.63 39.03 29.79
C ASP A 408 24.12 38.61 28.39
N CYS A 409 22.85 38.89 28.08
CA CYS A 409 22.29 38.67 26.74
C CYS A 409 22.52 39.93 25.87
N PRO A 410 23.31 39.85 24.79
CA PRO A 410 23.54 41.00 23.90
C PRO A 410 22.32 41.44 23.08
N GLY A 411 21.23 40.66 23.10
CA GLY A 411 20.01 40.90 22.33
C GLY A 411 18.74 40.80 23.17
N GLU A 412 17.68 40.26 22.58
CA GLU A 412 16.38 40.08 23.22
C GLU A 412 16.17 38.64 23.69
N GLU A 413 15.57 38.47 24.88
CA GLU A 413 15.21 37.16 25.40
C GLU A 413 13.88 36.69 24.82
N TYR A 414 13.89 35.56 24.12
CA TYR A 414 12.72 34.93 23.52
C TYR A 414 12.38 33.62 24.27
N PHE A 415 11.22 33.57 24.92
CA PHE A 415 10.74 32.36 25.58
C PHE A 415 9.78 31.59 24.67
N ASN A 416 10.20 30.40 24.24
CA ASN A 416 9.31 29.48 23.54
C ASN A 416 8.54 28.65 24.58
N GLN A 417 7.24 28.93 24.71
CA GLN A 417 6.38 28.35 25.75
C GLN A 417 6.22 26.83 25.61
N GLU A 418 6.32 26.32 24.39
CA GLU A 418 6.04 24.94 24.03
C GLU A 418 7.30 24.08 24.10
N SER A 419 8.45 24.60 23.68
CA SER A 419 9.74 23.91 23.87
C SER A 419 10.25 24.01 25.31
N GLY A 420 9.84 25.04 26.06
CA GLY A 420 10.25 25.26 27.44
C GLY A 420 11.67 25.81 27.59
N TYR A 421 12.22 26.42 26.54
CA TYR A 421 13.55 27.05 26.51
C TYR A 421 13.46 28.58 26.37
N LEU A 422 14.39 29.27 27.01
CA LEU A 422 14.62 30.71 26.85
C LEU A 422 15.86 30.91 25.97
N TYR A 423 15.73 31.67 24.89
CA TYR A 423 16.80 31.93 23.92
C TYR A 423 17.23 33.39 23.97
N CYS A 424 18.53 33.67 23.86
CA CYS A 424 19.04 35.02 23.64
C CYS A 424 19.21 35.25 22.13
N GLN A 425 18.34 36.06 21.53
CA GLN A 425 18.32 36.33 20.09
C GLN A 425 18.90 37.72 19.78
N VAL A 426 19.81 37.79 18.81
CA VAL A 426 20.49 39.04 18.44
C VAL A 426 20.19 39.41 17.00
N ASN A 427 19.81 40.67 16.77
CA ASN A 427 19.47 41.17 15.44
C ASN A 427 20.72 41.47 14.59
N MET A 428 20.69 41.03 13.34
CA MET A 428 21.62 41.39 12.27
C MET A 428 20.83 41.98 11.09
N THR A 429 21.47 42.81 10.28
CA THR A 429 20.81 43.44 9.12
C THR A 429 21.69 43.39 7.89
N VAL A 430 21.09 43.08 6.76
CA VAL A 430 21.70 43.10 5.42
C VAL A 430 21.01 44.15 4.57
N TYR A 431 21.72 44.64 3.55
CA TYR A 431 21.32 45.83 2.79
C TYR A 431 21.28 45.55 1.28
N ASP A 432 20.53 46.35 0.55
CA ASP A 432 20.52 46.39 -0.92
C ASP A 432 20.33 45.00 -1.56
N LEU A 433 19.19 44.36 -1.31
CA LEU A 433 18.84 43.06 -1.87
C LEU A 433 17.98 43.22 -3.13
N LYS A 434 18.11 42.30 -4.08
CA LYS A 434 17.28 42.26 -5.28
C LYS A 434 16.48 40.97 -5.35
N VAL A 435 15.16 41.08 -5.48
CA VAL A 435 14.28 39.92 -5.68
C VAL A 435 14.54 39.35 -7.06
N VAL A 436 15.15 38.16 -7.13
CA VAL A 436 15.50 37.50 -8.40
C VAL A 436 14.49 36.44 -8.79
N ALA A 437 13.88 35.79 -7.81
CA ALA A 437 12.84 34.81 -8.04
C ALA A 437 11.87 34.71 -6.86
N VAL A 438 10.70 34.15 -7.12
CA VAL A 438 9.69 33.77 -6.12
C VAL A 438 9.39 32.30 -6.33
N TYR A 439 9.29 31.53 -5.24
CA TYR A 439 9.09 30.08 -5.32
C TYR A 439 7.80 29.65 -4.61
N GLN A 440 7.25 28.52 -5.06
CA GLN A 440 6.06 27.92 -4.47
C GLN A 440 6.40 27.27 -3.12
N GLU A 441 5.71 27.71 -2.08
CA GLU A 441 5.78 27.08 -0.76
C GLU A 441 5.28 25.63 -0.83
N GLY A 442 5.95 24.75 -0.09
CA GLY A 442 5.69 23.31 -0.12
C GLY A 442 5.08 22.86 1.19
N GLY A 443 4.65 21.60 1.24
CA GLY A 443 4.16 20.97 2.46
C GLY A 443 5.22 20.85 3.54
N ALA A 444 4.80 20.41 4.73
CA ALA A 444 5.70 20.09 5.83
C ALA A 444 6.56 18.86 5.48
N GLY A 445 7.85 19.06 5.27
CA GLY A 445 8.85 18.01 4.99
C GLY A 445 9.61 17.56 6.24
N ASN A 446 10.88 17.18 6.09
CA ASN A 446 11.74 16.88 7.24
C ASN A 446 11.94 18.13 8.15
N PRO A 447 11.61 18.06 9.46
CA PRO A 447 11.70 19.21 10.37
C PRO A 447 13.13 19.61 10.76
N THR A 448 14.16 18.87 10.31
CA THR A 448 15.57 19.15 10.63
C THR A 448 16.05 20.47 10.04
N LEU A 449 15.56 20.88 8.87
CA LEU A 449 15.91 22.18 8.30
C LEU A 449 14.78 23.22 8.41
N LEU A 450 13.58 22.79 8.83
CA LEU A 450 12.35 23.60 8.89
C LEU A 450 11.88 24.07 7.50
N PHE A 451 10.64 24.54 7.43
CA PHE A 451 9.90 24.69 6.16
C PHE A 451 10.00 26.10 5.57
N ASN A 452 9.92 26.16 4.24
CA ASN A 452 9.72 27.37 3.43
C ASN A 452 10.56 28.61 3.86
N PRO A 453 11.91 28.53 3.81
CA PRO A 453 12.79 29.63 4.20
C PRO A 453 12.80 30.77 3.16
N ILE A 454 13.22 31.95 3.59
CA ILE A 454 13.73 32.99 2.70
C ILE A 454 15.16 32.62 2.30
N MET A 455 15.48 32.66 1.00
CA MET A 455 16.79 32.23 0.49
C MET A 455 17.56 33.44 -0.03
N VAL A 456 18.78 33.65 0.44
CA VAL A 456 19.59 34.83 0.11
C VAL A 456 21.01 34.42 -0.25
N SER A 457 21.67 35.10 -1.18
CA SER A 457 23.11 34.89 -1.40
C SER A 457 23.92 35.31 -0.17
N ASP A 458 24.87 34.48 0.27
CA ASP A 458 25.72 34.78 1.43
C ASP A 458 26.68 35.97 1.21
N SER A 459 26.90 36.36 -0.05
CA SER A 459 27.70 37.53 -0.46
C SER A 459 27.16 38.86 0.08
N VAL A 460 25.92 38.87 0.58
CA VAL A 460 25.31 40.03 1.23
C VAL A 460 25.77 40.21 2.68
N LEU A 461 26.30 39.15 3.29
CA LEU A 461 26.86 39.16 4.65
C LEU A 461 28.27 39.75 4.63
N THR A 462 28.60 40.54 5.65
CA THR A 462 29.98 40.99 5.86
C THR A 462 30.84 39.89 6.47
N GLU A 463 32.16 39.96 6.32
CA GLU A 463 33.08 38.99 6.93
C GLU A 463 32.91 38.89 8.46
N ASP A 464 32.64 40.00 9.14
CA ASP A 464 32.37 40.01 10.58
C ASP A 464 31.05 39.28 10.93
N GLN A 465 30.03 39.41 10.08
CA GLN A 465 28.76 38.67 10.23
C GLN A 465 28.98 37.18 10.00
N LYS A 466 29.67 36.78 8.92
CA LYS A 466 30.01 35.37 8.64
C LYS A 466 30.79 34.75 9.81
N LEU A 467 31.81 35.45 10.32
CA LEU A 467 32.59 35.02 11.49
C LEU A 467 31.70 34.83 12.73
N THR A 468 30.77 35.75 12.98
CA THR A 468 29.85 35.66 14.12
C THR A 468 28.91 34.46 13.99
N LEU A 469 28.35 34.23 12.79
CA LEU A 469 27.48 33.09 12.52
C LEU A 469 28.23 31.75 12.65
N MET A 470 29.48 31.67 12.17
CA MET A 470 30.34 30.50 12.34
C MET A 470 30.64 30.22 13.82
N ASN A 471 30.95 31.25 14.61
CA ASN A 471 31.24 31.10 16.04
C ASN A 471 30.03 30.63 16.86
N ASN A 472 28.81 30.95 16.43
CA ASN A 472 27.56 30.52 17.07
C ASN A 472 26.93 29.28 16.38
N ASP A 473 27.74 28.55 15.60
CA ASP A 473 27.40 27.26 14.99
C ASP A 473 26.28 27.30 13.93
N HIS A 474 26.00 28.46 13.31
CA HIS A 474 24.93 28.61 12.32
C HIS A 474 25.31 28.23 10.88
N GLY A 475 26.58 27.86 10.63
CA GLY A 475 27.09 27.48 9.31
C GLY A 475 27.21 25.96 9.15
N TYR A 476 26.49 25.39 8.20
CA TYR A 476 26.49 23.95 7.89
C TYR A 476 26.65 23.73 6.39
N LEU A 477 27.06 22.53 5.97
CA LEU A 477 27.10 22.18 4.55
C LEU A 477 25.84 21.40 4.18
N GLY A 478 25.11 21.89 3.18
CA GLY A 478 24.00 21.16 2.58
C GLY A 478 24.52 20.24 1.48
N ILE A 479 24.13 18.97 1.52
CA ILE A 479 24.58 17.95 0.57
C ILE A 479 23.41 17.46 -0.28
N ALA A 480 23.64 17.32 -1.58
CA ALA A 480 22.87 16.45 -2.45
C ALA A 480 23.66 15.17 -2.72
N ILE A 481 22.99 14.04 -2.60
CA ILE A 481 23.55 12.75 -3.00
C ILE A 481 23.12 12.43 -4.43
N ASP A 482 23.93 11.65 -5.13
CA ASP A 482 23.46 11.05 -6.39
C ASP A 482 22.38 10.01 -6.08
N ARG A 483 21.12 10.40 -6.28
CA ARG A 483 19.95 9.54 -6.05
C ARG A 483 19.91 8.32 -6.97
N ASN A 484 20.73 8.26 -8.03
CA ASN A 484 20.87 7.06 -8.86
C ASN A 484 21.64 5.94 -8.14
N GLU A 485 22.55 6.30 -7.24
CA GLU A 485 23.33 5.36 -6.44
C GLU A 485 22.54 4.86 -5.22
N LEU A 486 21.54 5.63 -4.76
CA LEU A 486 20.67 5.25 -3.65
C LEU A 486 19.89 3.94 -3.98
N PRO A 487 20.08 2.86 -3.21
CA PRO A 487 19.46 1.58 -3.55
C PRO A 487 17.92 1.60 -3.49
N ALA A 488 17.26 1.71 -4.65
CA ALA A 488 15.79 1.65 -4.76
C ALA A 488 15.20 0.23 -4.59
N SER A 489 16.04 -0.77 -4.26
CA SER A 489 15.60 -2.16 -4.11
C SER A 489 14.74 -2.39 -2.86
N SER A 490 15.01 -1.67 -1.77
CA SER A 490 14.20 -1.64 -0.55
C SER A 490 14.61 -0.47 0.34
N THR A 491 13.68 0.00 1.18
CA THR A 491 13.97 1.02 2.20
C THR A 491 15.10 0.62 3.14
N ARG A 492 15.21 -0.68 3.49
CA ARG A 492 16.33 -1.20 4.30
C ARG A 492 17.66 -1.09 3.57
N ALA A 493 17.71 -1.41 2.27
CA ALA A 493 18.94 -1.31 1.50
C ALA A 493 19.38 0.16 1.36
N ALA A 494 18.42 1.08 1.21
CA ALA A 494 18.68 2.51 1.26
C ALA A 494 19.22 2.94 2.65
N THR A 495 18.59 2.52 3.75
CA THR A 495 19.10 2.80 5.12
C THR A 495 20.50 2.23 5.34
N ASP A 496 20.74 0.96 4.99
CA ASP A 496 22.04 0.32 5.18
C ASP A 496 23.15 1.03 4.35
N TRP A 497 22.79 1.56 3.16
CA TRP A 497 23.70 2.34 2.32
C TRP A 497 23.96 3.73 2.91
N LEU A 498 22.91 4.42 3.40
CA LEU A 498 23.04 5.74 4.06
C LEU A 498 23.85 5.66 5.36
N ASP A 499 23.65 4.60 6.17
CA ASP A 499 24.45 4.33 7.37
C ASP A 499 25.93 4.07 7.00
N GLY A 500 26.17 3.39 5.87
CA GLY A 500 27.52 3.19 5.32
C GLY A 500 28.17 4.50 4.89
N LEU A 501 27.45 5.30 4.09
CA LEU A 501 27.88 6.62 3.64
C LEU A 501 28.18 7.55 4.82
N LYS A 502 27.33 7.56 5.85
CA LYS A 502 27.57 8.29 7.10
C LYS A 502 28.92 7.90 7.71
N GLY A 503 29.20 6.60 7.84
CA GLY A 503 30.45 6.11 8.38
C GLY A 503 31.68 6.46 7.54
N ASP A 504 31.53 6.50 6.21
CA ASP A 504 32.60 6.88 5.28
C ASP A 504 32.89 8.39 5.31
N ILE A 505 31.85 9.22 5.45
CA ILE A 505 31.96 10.68 5.62
C ILE A 505 32.58 11.03 6.99
N GLU A 506 32.06 10.48 8.09
CA GLU A 506 32.55 10.81 9.44
C GLU A 506 33.91 10.17 9.77
N GLY A 507 34.33 9.14 9.01
CA GLY A 507 35.56 8.40 9.22
C GLY A 507 36.85 9.12 8.77
N VAL A 508 36.72 10.31 8.17
CA VAL A 508 37.81 11.06 7.53
C VAL A 508 37.93 12.46 8.15
N ASN A 509 39.17 12.93 8.33
CA ASN A 509 39.45 14.32 8.68
C ASN A 509 39.49 15.16 7.41
N TYR A 510 38.72 16.25 7.39
CA TYR A 510 38.64 17.14 6.23
C TYR A 510 39.61 18.32 6.35
N THR A 511 40.02 18.83 5.21
CA THR A 511 40.98 19.93 5.03
C THR A 511 42.39 19.57 5.52
N ALA A 512 43.31 19.44 4.57
CA ALA A 512 44.68 19.00 4.82
C ALA A 512 45.43 19.91 5.83
N GLY A 513 45.57 19.44 7.08
CA GLY A 513 46.39 20.08 8.13
C GLY A 513 45.63 20.87 9.20
N ASN A 514 44.30 20.98 9.11
CA ASN A 514 43.45 21.61 10.14
C ASN A 514 42.52 20.62 10.87
N ASP A 515 42.50 19.34 10.45
CA ASP A 515 41.80 18.22 11.09
C ASP A 515 40.34 18.55 11.47
N ILE A 516 39.54 19.05 10.51
CA ILE A 516 38.13 19.37 10.77
C ILE A 516 37.34 18.07 10.93
N MET A 517 36.61 17.97 12.05
CA MET A 517 35.74 16.84 12.38
C MET A 517 34.29 17.22 12.11
N ILE A 518 33.57 16.33 11.44
CA ILE A 518 32.20 16.58 10.98
C ILE A 518 31.23 15.53 11.51
N GLU A 519 29.97 15.92 11.64
CA GLU A 519 28.82 15.06 11.90
C GLU A 519 27.91 15.12 10.69
N TYR A 520 27.57 13.97 10.12
CA TYR A 520 26.64 13.85 9.00
C TYR A 520 25.25 13.49 9.51
N ASN A 521 24.33 14.45 9.37
CA ASN A 521 22.91 14.27 9.62
C ASN A 521 22.21 13.92 8.30
N ASP A 522 21.89 12.64 8.15
CA ASP A 522 21.11 12.15 7.02
C ASP A 522 19.64 12.60 7.14
N LEU A 523 19.17 13.36 6.16
CA LEU A 523 17.77 13.81 6.11
C LEU A 523 16.87 12.75 5.47
N ILE A 524 17.42 11.85 4.66
CA ILE A 524 16.70 10.76 4.01
C ILE A 524 16.35 9.65 5.01
N SER A 525 17.26 9.26 5.92
CA SER A 525 16.97 8.19 6.91
C SER A 525 15.79 8.53 7.82
N GLY A 526 15.65 9.80 8.22
CA GLY A 526 14.47 10.27 8.97
C GLY A 526 13.17 10.05 8.18
N THR A 527 13.17 10.44 6.91
CA THR A 527 12.08 10.18 5.96
C THR A 527 11.83 8.67 5.85
N ILE A 528 12.85 7.85 5.58
CA ILE A 528 12.73 6.38 5.51
C ILE A 528 12.14 5.79 6.80
N GLY A 529 12.49 6.32 7.96
CA GLY A 529 11.94 5.90 9.25
C GLY A 529 10.42 6.10 9.34
N PHE A 530 9.95 7.32 9.02
CA PHE A 530 8.52 7.62 8.92
C PHE A 530 7.84 6.74 7.86
N LEU A 531 8.46 6.64 6.68
CA LEU A 531 7.98 5.81 5.58
C LEU A 531 7.83 4.35 5.98
N ASN A 532 8.77 3.77 6.73
CA ASN A 532 8.69 2.37 7.13
C ASN A 532 7.51 2.09 8.08
N ILE A 533 7.17 3.02 8.97
CA ILE A 533 6.00 2.91 9.84
C ILE A 533 4.73 2.98 8.98
N PHE A 534 4.66 4.00 8.11
CA PHE A 534 3.52 4.25 7.25
C PHE A 534 3.28 3.10 6.25
N LEU A 535 4.30 2.72 5.48
CA LEU A 535 4.29 1.58 4.57
C LEU A 535 4.06 0.26 5.29
N GLY A 536 4.48 0.14 6.55
CA GLY A 536 4.18 -1.01 7.40
C GLY A 536 2.68 -1.18 7.65
N ILE A 537 1.98 -0.08 7.96
CA ILE A 537 0.52 -0.07 8.16
C ILE A 537 -0.20 -0.41 6.84
N ILE A 538 0.19 0.24 5.73
CA ILE A 538 -0.37 -0.05 4.40
C ILE A 538 -0.13 -1.51 4.00
N SER A 539 1.07 -2.04 4.24
CA SER A 539 1.36 -3.44 3.91
C SER A 539 0.48 -4.41 4.70
N VAL A 540 0.24 -4.14 5.99
CA VAL A 540 -0.68 -4.96 6.80
C VAL A 540 -2.10 -4.91 6.23
N PHE A 541 -2.55 -3.72 5.85
CA PHE A 541 -3.83 -3.51 5.20
C PHE A 541 -3.98 -4.32 3.90
N ASP A 542 -3.00 -4.22 2.99
CA ASP A 542 -2.96 -4.96 1.72
C ASP A 542 -2.97 -6.47 1.94
N TYR A 543 -2.19 -6.95 2.91
CA TYR A 543 -2.13 -8.37 3.23
C TYR A 543 -3.47 -8.89 3.72
N ILE A 544 -4.21 -8.11 4.54
CA ILE A 544 -5.52 -8.48 5.05
C ILE A 544 -6.53 -8.59 3.90
N LEU A 545 -6.58 -7.63 2.98
CA LEU A 545 -7.48 -7.65 1.82
C LEU A 545 -7.26 -8.88 0.92
N MET A 546 -6.02 -9.36 0.82
CA MET A 546 -5.64 -10.45 -0.07
C MET A 546 -5.80 -11.87 0.53
N ILE A 547 -5.96 -11.99 1.86
CA ILE A 547 -6.14 -13.27 2.58
C ILE A 547 -7.12 -14.22 1.85
N PRO A 548 -8.31 -13.78 1.39
CA PRO A 548 -9.27 -14.77 0.94
C PRO A 548 -9.00 -15.26 -0.47
N ILE A 549 -8.27 -14.49 -1.30
CA ILE A 549 -7.74 -14.98 -2.58
C ILE A 549 -6.68 -16.06 -2.32
N VAL A 550 -5.82 -15.84 -1.33
CA VAL A 550 -4.84 -16.83 -0.88
C VAL A 550 -5.55 -18.10 -0.39
N VAL A 551 -6.60 -17.99 0.42
CA VAL A 551 -7.41 -19.13 0.89
C VAL A 551 -8.12 -19.86 -0.26
N LEU A 552 -8.63 -19.13 -1.24
CA LEU A 552 -9.22 -19.68 -2.45
C LEU A 552 -8.18 -20.50 -3.24
N SER A 553 -6.98 -19.97 -3.43
CA SER A 553 -5.89 -20.64 -4.14
C SER A 553 -5.55 -22.00 -3.52
N PHE A 554 -5.46 -22.06 -2.18
CA PHE A 554 -5.23 -23.31 -1.46
C PHE A 554 -6.42 -24.26 -1.53
N SER A 555 -7.65 -23.74 -1.54
CA SER A 555 -8.86 -24.56 -1.69
C SER A 555 -8.92 -25.24 -3.06
N VAL A 556 -8.59 -24.51 -4.13
CA VAL A 556 -8.46 -25.05 -5.49
C VAL A 556 -7.37 -26.12 -5.56
N LEU A 557 -6.20 -25.85 -4.97
CA LEU A 557 -5.09 -26.80 -4.88
C LEU A 557 -5.48 -28.12 -4.20
N ILE A 558 -6.07 -28.04 -3.00
CA ILE A 558 -6.48 -29.22 -2.22
C ILE A 558 -7.49 -30.05 -3.02
N TYR A 559 -8.45 -29.40 -3.67
CA TYR A 559 -9.44 -30.08 -4.49
C TYR A 559 -8.80 -30.76 -5.71
N GLY A 560 -7.93 -30.04 -6.43
CA GLY A 560 -7.20 -30.58 -7.58
C GLY A 560 -6.40 -31.83 -7.21
N LEU A 561 -5.79 -31.83 -6.03
CA LEU A 561 -5.04 -32.96 -5.51
C LEU A 561 -5.92 -34.19 -5.22
N VAL A 562 -7.03 -34.00 -4.48
CA VAL A 562 -7.98 -35.09 -4.17
C VAL A 562 -8.49 -35.74 -5.45
N LEU A 563 -8.79 -34.92 -6.45
CA LEU A 563 -9.30 -35.39 -7.72
C LEU A 563 -8.26 -36.13 -8.55
N SER A 564 -7.02 -35.66 -8.56
CA SER A 564 -5.90 -36.36 -9.20
C SER A 564 -5.74 -37.78 -8.64
N LEU A 565 -5.92 -37.96 -7.32
CA LEU A 565 -5.92 -39.28 -6.68
C LEU A 565 -7.12 -40.14 -7.09
N GLU A 566 -8.32 -39.56 -7.14
CA GLU A 566 -9.54 -40.27 -7.55
C GLU A 566 -9.43 -40.82 -8.97
N GLN A 567 -8.89 -40.03 -9.91
CA GLN A 567 -8.68 -40.45 -11.30
C GLN A 567 -7.67 -41.60 -11.44
N ARG A 568 -6.72 -41.73 -10.49
CA ARG A 568 -5.70 -42.80 -10.48
C ARG A 568 -6.12 -44.05 -9.73
N ARG A 569 -7.37 -44.13 -9.24
CA ARG A 569 -7.83 -45.27 -8.45
C ARG A 569 -7.58 -46.61 -9.14
N ARG A 570 -7.86 -46.71 -10.44
CA ARG A 570 -7.68 -47.95 -11.22
C ARG A 570 -6.20 -48.31 -11.37
N GLU A 571 -5.36 -47.34 -11.71
CA GLU A 571 -3.91 -47.49 -11.85
C GLU A 571 -3.27 -47.97 -10.55
N ILE A 572 -3.60 -47.31 -9.43
CA ILE A 572 -3.12 -47.66 -8.09
C ILE A 572 -3.57 -49.07 -7.69
N SER A 573 -4.82 -49.43 -8.01
CA SER A 573 -5.35 -50.78 -7.76
C SER A 573 -4.60 -51.84 -8.58
N ILE A 574 -4.28 -51.56 -9.85
CA ILE A 574 -3.49 -52.47 -10.71
C ILE A 574 -2.08 -52.66 -10.15
N HIS A 575 -1.39 -51.57 -9.80
CA HIS A 575 -0.05 -51.67 -9.21
C HIS A 575 -0.05 -52.44 -7.89
N ARG A 576 -1.09 -52.29 -7.05
CA ARG A 576 -1.25 -53.11 -5.85
C ARG A 576 -1.43 -54.60 -6.16
N VAL A 577 -2.21 -54.95 -7.19
CA VAL A 577 -2.38 -56.34 -7.65
C VAL A 577 -1.07 -56.93 -8.18
N ILE A 578 -0.22 -56.11 -8.81
CA ILE A 578 1.11 -56.51 -9.32
C ILE A 578 2.16 -56.64 -8.17
N GLY A 579 1.80 -56.26 -6.94
CA GLY A 579 2.68 -56.36 -5.76
C GLY A 579 3.32 -55.03 -5.33
N GLY A 580 2.81 -53.89 -5.81
CA GLY A 580 3.24 -52.55 -5.41
C GLY A 580 2.95 -52.25 -3.93
N THR A 581 3.98 -51.82 -3.20
CA THR A 581 3.87 -51.43 -1.79
C THR A 581 3.24 -50.04 -1.65
N GLU A 582 2.60 -49.78 -0.50
CA GLU A 582 2.03 -48.46 -0.18
C GLU A 582 3.08 -47.35 -0.22
N SER A 583 4.30 -47.63 0.27
CA SER A 583 5.42 -46.68 0.24
C SER A 583 5.89 -46.38 -1.19
N GLY A 584 5.95 -47.39 -2.06
CA GLY A 584 6.32 -47.21 -3.47
C GLY A 584 5.30 -46.36 -4.23
N LEU A 585 4.02 -46.61 -4.01
CA LEU A 585 2.92 -45.85 -4.64
C LEU A 585 2.84 -44.41 -4.13
N THR A 586 3.05 -44.20 -2.82
CA THR A 586 3.10 -42.85 -2.24
C THR A 586 4.27 -42.06 -2.84
N SER A 587 5.46 -42.67 -2.94
CA SER A 587 6.65 -42.04 -3.51
C SER A 587 6.46 -41.66 -4.98
N MET A 588 5.85 -42.55 -5.78
CA MET A 588 5.53 -42.27 -7.18
C MET A 588 4.64 -41.04 -7.34
N ILE A 589 3.57 -40.95 -6.55
CA ILE A 589 2.61 -39.83 -6.62
C ILE A 589 3.25 -38.52 -6.14
N LEU A 590 4.00 -38.57 -5.03
CA LEU A 590 4.68 -37.39 -4.49
C LEU A 590 5.71 -36.81 -5.46
N ARG A 591 6.44 -37.65 -6.21
CA ARG A 591 7.38 -37.18 -7.25
C ARG A 591 6.67 -36.46 -8.39
N GLU A 592 5.53 -36.98 -8.84
CA GLU A 592 4.74 -36.31 -9.87
C GLU A 592 4.18 -34.98 -9.37
N LEU A 593 3.66 -34.94 -8.14
CA LEU A 593 3.19 -33.71 -7.50
C LEU A 593 4.32 -32.68 -7.33
N ALA A 594 5.54 -33.12 -7.00
CA ALA A 594 6.70 -32.24 -6.87
C ALA A 594 7.04 -31.56 -8.19
N VAL A 595 7.14 -32.33 -9.29
CA VAL A 595 7.45 -31.76 -10.62
C VAL A 595 6.39 -30.75 -11.04
N VAL A 596 5.11 -31.11 -10.88
CA VAL A 596 3.99 -30.25 -11.25
C VAL A 596 3.95 -28.98 -10.39
N GLY A 597 4.19 -29.12 -9.09
CA GLY A 597 4.23 -28.00 -8.15
C GLY A 597 5.36 -27.03 -8.48
N VAL A 598 6.57 -27.53 -8.77
CA VAL A 598 7.71 -26.67 -9.16
C VAL A 598 7.42 -25.89 -10.45
N ILE A 599 6.87 -26.54 -11.47
CA ILE A 599 6.52 -25.86 -12.74
C ILE A 599 5.40 -24.83 -12.52
N GLY A 600 4.39 -25.17 -11.73
CA GLY A 600 3.29 -24.28 -11.34
C GLY A 600 3.80 -23.04 -10.60
N TRP A 601 4.63 -23.24 -9.58
CA TRP A 601 5.27 -22.17 -8.82
C TRP A 601 6.12 -21.27 -9.73
N PHE A 602 7.00 -21.86 -10.54
CA PHE A 602 7.90 -21.08 -11.41
C PHE A 602 7.12 -20.21 -12.40
N THR A 603 6.08 -20.76 -13.02
CA THR A 603 5.24 -20.04 -13.98
C THR A 603 4.42 -18.94 -13.30
N GLY A 604 3.89 -19.22 -12.10
CA GLY A 604 3.14 -18.23 -11.30
C GLY A 604 4.03 -17.09 -10.83
N TYR A 605 5.22 -17.41 -10.31
CA TYR A 605 6.23 -16.44 -9.89
C TYR A 605 6.68 -15.53 -11.04
N LEU A 606 6.99 -16.10 -12.21
CA LEU A 606 7.45 -15.32 -13.37
C LEU A 606 6.35 -14.35 -13.84
N LEU A 607 5.11 -14.85 -13.99
CA LEU A 607 4.00 -14.01 -14.39
C LEU A 607 3.70 -12.91 -13.36
N ALA A 608 3.80 -13.23 -12.07
CA ALA A 608 3.64 -12.24 -11.00
C ALA A 608 4.66 -11.11 -11.12
N MET A 609 5.96 -11.43 -11.16
CA MET A 609 7.03 -10.43 -11.28
C MET A 609 6.92 -9.59 -12.56
N ALA A 610 6.44 -10.18 -13.66
CA ALA A 610 6.18 -9.44 -14.90
C ALA A 610 4.96 -8.52 -14.83
N SER A 611 3.95 -8.86 -14.01
CA SER A 611 2.72 -8.09 -13.88
C SER A 611 2.82 -6.90 -12.93
N VAL A 612 3.65 -6.99 -11.88
CA VAL A 612 3.68 -5.97 -10.81
C VAL A 612 4.08 -4.57 -11.30
N PRO A 613 5.09 -4.38 -12.17
CA PRO A 613 5.43 -3.03 -12.65
C PRO A 613 4.25 -2.34 -13.34
N VAL A 614 3.47 -3.09 -14.13
CA VAL A 614 2.27 -2.56 -14.81
C VAL A 614 1.19 -2.15 -13.80
N VAL A 615 1.14 -2.80 -12.65
CA VAL A 615 0.17 -2.50 -11.59
C VAL A 615 0.60 -1.29 -10.78
N LEU A 616 1.91 -1.06 -10.62
CA LEU A 616 2.44 0.15 -9.97
C LEU A 616 2.20 1.41 -10.81
N ASP A 617 2.02 1.27 -12.13
CA ASP A 617 1.62 2.34 -13.05
C ASP A 617 0.10 2.65 -12.98
N ALA A 618 -0.65 2.11 -12.01
CA ALA A 618 -2.09 2.37 -11.87
C ALA A 618 -2.34 3.70 -11.13
N VAL A 619 -2.99 4.65 -11.80
CA VAL A 619 -3.42 5.96 -11.23
C VAL A 619 -4.88 5.98 -10.81
N GLY A 620 -5.66 4.95 -11.20
CA GLY A 620 -7.06 4.77 -10.81
C GLY A 620 -7.51 3.32 -11.02
N PHE A 621 -8.78 3.01 -10.77
CA PHE A 621 -9.27 1.65 -11.01
C PHE A 621 -9.27 1.33 -12.51
N MET A 622 -8.41 0.39 -12.92
CA MET A 622 -8.18 0.01 -14.33
C MET A 622 -7.69 1.16 -15.24
N ALA A 623 -7.19 2.26 -14.66
CA ALA A 623 -6.54 3.36 -15.36
C ALA A 623 -5.02 3.28 -15.11
N PHE A 624 -4.23 3.25 -16.18
CA PHE A 624 -2.78 3.06 -16.12
C PHE A 624 -2.07 4.18 -16.86
N GLU A 625 -1.20 4.89 -16.15
CA GLU A 625 -0.32 5.92 -16.70
C GLU A 625 1.11 5.62 -16.25
N ARG A 626 2.07 5.73 -17.18
CA ARG A 626 3.47 5.41 -16.84
C ARG A 626 3.99 6.44 -15.85
N SER A 627 4.50 5.94 -14.73
CA SER A 627 5.23 6.77 -13.79
C SER A 627 6.53 7.29 -14.42
N ASP A 628 6.94 8.48 -14.01
CA ASP A 628 8.25 9.06 -14.32
C ASP A 628 9.39 8.18 -13.75
N PHE A 629 9.09 7.39 -12.72
CA PHE A 629 10.01 6.47 -12.07
C PHE A 629 9.78 5.02 -12.46
N ARG A 630 10.84 4.34 -12.90
CA ARG A 630 10.80 2.91 -13.17
C ARG A 630 11.12 2.11 -11.90
N VAL A 631 10.09 1.79 -11.11
CA VAL A 631 10.25 0.92 -9.95
C VAL A 631 10.35 -0.55 -10.40
N VAL A 632 11.47 -1.20 -10.08
CA VAL A 632 11.65 -2.63 -10.31
C VAL A 632 11.48 -3.36 -8.98
N PRO A 633 10.28 -3.94 -8.71
CA PRO A 633 10.04 -4.65 -7.47
C PRO A 633 10.96 -5.87 -7.41
N THR A 634 11.69 -6.03 -6.30
CA THR A 634 12.51 -7.22 -6.05
C THR A 634 12.02 -7.94 -4.80
N LEU A 635 12.02 -9.27 -4.84
CA LEU A 635 11.74 -10.10 -3.68
C LEU A 635 13.02 -10.70 -3.16
N SER A 636 13.20 -10.65 -1.84
CA SER A 636 14.35 -11.29 -1.21
C SER A 636 14.34 -12.81 -1.44
N GLY A 637 15.52 -13.41 -1.45
CA GLY A 637 15.65 -14.87 -1.60
C GLY A 637 14.93 -15.65 -0.53
N LEU A 638 14.91 -15.14 0.71
CA LEU A 638 14.18 -15.75 1.82
C LEU A 638 12.67 -15.71 1.59
N VAL A 639 12.13 -14.58 1.12
CA VAL A 639 10.71 -14.46 0.78
C VAL A 639 10.36 -15.40 -0.37
N THR A 640 11.17 -15.42 -1.43
CA THR A 640 10.98 -16.32 -2.57
C THR A 640 11.00 -17.80 -2.15
N LEU A 641 11.92 -18.18 -1.27
CA LEU A 641 12.01 -19.52 -0.69
C LEU A 641 10.80 -19.83 0.20
N LEU A 642 10.31 -18.86 0.97
CA LEU A 642 9.10 -19.00 1.77
C LEU A 642 7.90 -19.25 0.88
N ILE A 643 7.72 -18.48 -0.21
CA ILE A 643 6.64 -18.68 -1.19
C ILE A 643 6.74 -20.08 -1.79
N PHE A 644 7.93 -20.52 -2.19
CA PHE A 644 8.16 -21.87 -2.70
C PHE A 644 7.77 -22.94 -1.67
N THR A 645 8.22 -22.76 -0.42
CA THR A 645 7.98 -23.71 0.67
C THR A 645 6.50 -23.76 1.04
N VAL A 646 5.82 -22.61 1.08
CA VAL A 646 4.39 -22.53 1.36
C VAL A 646 3.60 -23.16 0.21
N THR A 647 3.88 -22.85 -1.05
CA THR A 647 3.09 -23.36 -2.19
C THR A 647 3.40 -24.82 -2.51
N VAL A 648 4.65 -25.15 -2.82
CA VAL A 648 5.09 -26.52 -3.18
C VAL A 648 5.14 -27.42 -1.94
N GLY A 649 5.62 -26.92 -0.80
CA GLY A 649 5.68 -27.70 0.43
C GLY A 649 4.31 -28.06 0.99
N LEU A 650 3.32 -27.14 0.99
CA LEU A 650 1.94 -27.52 1.35
C LEU A 650 1.36 -28.51 0.34
N THR A 651 1.64 -28.37 -0.95
CA THR A 651 1.21 -29.33 -1.98
C THR A 651 1.72 -30.74 -1.65
N LEU A 652 2.99 -30.87 -1.26
CA LEU A 652 3.60 -32.14 -0.90
C LEU A 652 3.10 -32.67 0.46
N LEU A 653 2.90 -31.80 1.45
CA LEU A 653 2.37 -32.15 2.76
C LEU A 653 0.94 -32.69 2.67
N PHE A 654 0.04 -31.92 2.06
CA PHE A 654 -1.33 -32.35 1.83
C PHE A 654 -1.37 -33.54 0.86
N GLY A 655 -0.51 -33.55 -0.17
CA GLY A 655 -0.36 -34.67 -1.08
C GLY A 655 -0.04 -35.97 -0.37
N ASN A 656 0.91 -35.95 0.56
CA ASN A 656 1.31 -37.10 1.34
C ASN A 656 0.16 -37.58 2.24
N SER A 657 -0.47 -36.67 2.98
CA SER A 657 -1.60 -37.00 3.85
C SER A 657 -2.76 -37.62 3.06
N ARG A 658 -3.18 -36.98 1.96
CA ARG A 658 -4.29 -37.47 1.13
C ARG A 658 -3.97 -38.76 0.40
N THR A 659 -2.73 -38.94 -0.05
CA THR A 659 -2.29 -40.19 -0.69
C THR A 659 -2.28 -41.34 0.29
N LYS A 660 -1.78 -41.14 1.51
CA LYS A 660 -1.83 -42.16 2.58
C LYS A 660 -3.26 -42.50 2.95
N ASP A 661 -4.12 -41.50 3.17
CA ASP A 661 -5.55 -41.72 3.43
C ASP A 661 -6.17 -42.56 2.32
N PHE A 662 -5.88 -42.23 1.05
CA PHE A 662 -6.40 -42.92 -0.12
C PHE A 662 -5.89 -44.37 -0.23
N LEU A 663 -4.61 -44.62 0.05
CA LEU A 663 -4.01 -45.94 0.00
C LEU A 663 -4.40 -46.80 1.21
N SER A 664 -4.70 -46.20 2.36
CA SER A 664 -5.12 -46.95 3.56
C SER A 664 -6.46 -47.68 3.40
N ILE A 665 -7.26 -47.31 2.40
CA ILE A 665 -8.52 -47.97 2.06
C ILE A 665 -8.22 -49.39 1.53
N GLU A 666 -8.79 -50.42 2.15
CA GLU A 666 -8.56 -51.83 1.80
C GLU A 666 -9.11 -52.19 0.41
N ILE A 667 -8.50 -53.21 -0.21
CA ILE A 667 -8.79 -53.70 -1.57
C ILE A 667 -10.28 -54.09 -1.73
N ASP A 668 -10.93 -54.54 -0.65
CA ASP A 668 -12.34 -54.98 -0.67
C ASP A 668 -13.33 -53.79 -0.70
N GLU A 669 -12.95 -52.63 -0.15
CA GLU A 669 -13.81 -51.43 -0.04
C GLU A 669 -13.84 -50.61 -1.34
N GLY A 670 -12.83 -50.79 -2.21
CA GLY A 670 -12.84 -50.34 -3.61
C GLY A 670 -13.91 -51.03 -4.47
N VAL A 671 -14.43 -52.19 -4.01
CA VAL A 671 -15.46 -53.00 -4.69
C VAL A 671 -16.77 -53.10 -3.88
N ARG A 672 -16.73 -53.03 -2.55
CA ARG A 672 -17.90 -53.08 -1.66
C ARG A 672 -18.03 -51.85 -0.77
N ARG A 673 -19.01 -51.01 -1.15
CA ARG A 673 -19.71 -49.96 -0.39
C ARG A 673 -18.90 -48.80 0.21
N VAL A 674 -19.31 -47.62 -0.27
CA VAL A 674 -19.22 -46.25 0.26
C VAL A 674 -18.73 -46.13 1.71
N ALA A 675 -17.48 -45.69 1.86
CA ALA A 675 -16.94 -45.21 3.13
C ALA A 675 -17.88 -44.18 3.78
N THR A 676 -18.24 -44.40 5.05
CA THR A 676 -19.10 -43.48 5.81
C THR A 676 -18.33 -42.20 6.13
N ARG A 677 -18.58 -41.13 5.37
CA ARG A 677 -17.97 -39.82 5.65
C ARG A 677 -18.63 -39.12 6.85
N LYS A 678 -17.81 -38.40 7.62
CA LYS A 678 -18.25 -37.54 8.73
C LYS A 678 -19.17 -36.45 8.17
N LYS A 679 -20.40 -36.32 8.70
CA LYS A 679 -21.36 -35.29 8.27
C LYS A 679 -20.78 -33.89 8.49
N SER A 680 -20.91 -33.02 7.49
CA SER A 680 -20.56 -31.59 7.58
C SER A 680 -21.38 -30.91 8.67
N ARG A 681 -20.72 -30.10 9.51
CA ARG A 681 -21.36 -29.30 10.58
C ARG A 681 -21.92 -27.99 9.99
N LEU A 682 -23.07 -28.07 9.33
CA LEU A 682 -23.73 -26.91 8.69
C LEU A 682 -23.95 -25.73 9.66
N TRP A 683 -24.27 -26.01 10.93
CA TRP A 683 -24.51 -24.97 11.93
C TRP A 683 -23.33 -24.01 12.10
N LEU A 684 -22.09 -24.50 12.00
CA LEU A 684 -20.90 -23.63 12.06
C LEU A 684 -20.86 -22.65 10.88
N HIS A 685 -21.21 -23.12 9.68
CA HIS A 685 -21.23 -22.26 8.48
C HIS A 685 -22.32 -21.19 8.61
N LEU A 686 -23.46 -21.54 9.21
CA LEU A 686 -24.56 -20.60 9.46
C LEU A 686 -24.20 -19.54 10.50
N ILE A 687 -23.46 -19.88 11.57
CA ILE A 687 -22.99 -18.88 12.54
C ILE A 687 -22.04 -17.89 11.88
N ILE A 688 -21.03 -18.39 11.17
CA ILE A 688 -20.05 -17.53 10.49
C ILE A 688 -20.76 -16.59 9.51
N PHE A 689 -21.72 -17.12 8.73
CA PHE A 689 -22.53 -16.32 7.83
C PHE A 689 -23.40 -15.29 8.57
N PHE A 690 -23.99 -15.65 9.71
CA PHE A 690 -24.81 -14.75 10.51
C PHE A 690 -23.99 -13.58 11.09
N VAL A 691 -22.80 -13.85 11.64
CA VAL A 691 -21.89 -12.79 12.11
C VAL A 691 -21.48 -11.89 10.95
N GLY A 692 -21.22 -12.46 9.78
CA GLY A 692 -20.96 -11.67 8.57
C GLY A 692 -22.12 -10.79 8.13
N ILE A 693 -23.36 -11.30 8.19
CA ILE A 693 -24.56 -10.49 7.90
C ILE A 693 -24.71 -9.36 8.93
N LEU A 694 -24.38 -9.61 10.20
CA LEU A 694 -24.41 -8.57 11.23
C LEU A 694 -23.47 -7.41 10.88
N SER A 695 -22.25 -7.71 10.40
CA SER A 695 -21.30 -6.69 9.93
C SER A 695 -21.80 -5.93 8.69
N PHE A 696 -22.42 -6.63 7.73
CA PHE A 696 -23.08 -5.97 6.60
C PHE A 696 -24.18 -5.01 7.07
N LEU A 697 -25.04 -5.47 7.99
CA LEU A 697 -26.13 -4.65 8.51
C LEU A 697 -25.61 -3.46 9.31
N GLU A 698 -24.54 -3.63 10.11
CA GLU A 698 -23.93 -2.53 10.85
C GLU A 698 -23.41 -1.45 9.90
N SER A 699 -22.58 -1.84 8.93
CA SER A 699 -22.01 -0.90 7.96
C SER A 699 -23.10 -0.21 7.12
N TRP A 700 -24.17 -0.94 6.76
CA TRP A 700 -25.28 -0.39 6.02
C TRP A 700 -26.13 0.58 6.85
N ILE A 701 -26.31 0.33 8.15
CA ILE A 701 -27.06 1.23 9.03
C ILE A 701 -26.28 2.54 9.19
N GLU A 702 -24.97 2.46 9.44
CA GLU A 702 -24.13 3.64 9.59
C GLU A 702 -24.06 4.45 8.29
N SER A 703 -23.86 3.79 7.14
CA SER A 703 -23.78 4.49 5.84
C SER A 703 -25.09 5.18 5.44
N ASN A 704 -26.24 4.71 5.93
CA ASN A 704 -27.56 5.31 5.65
C ASN A 704 -28.08 6.23 6.77
N GLY A 705 -27.24 6.58 7.76
CA GLY A 705 -27.61 7.50 8.84
C GLY A 705 -28.61 6.93 9.86
N GLY A 706 -28.64 5.61 10.05
CA GLY A 706 -29.48 4.91 11.02
C GLY A 706 -30.62 4.09 10.39
N PHE A 707 -31.30 3.27 11.21
CA PHE A 707 -32.45 2.48 10.77
C PHE A 707 -33.52 2.35 11.85
N GLY A 708 -34.62 3.10 11.67
CA GLY A 708 -35.75 3.08 12.58
C GLY A 708 -35.36 3.57 13.99
N PRO A 709 -35.40 2.74 15.05
CA PRO A 709 -34.98 3.13 16.40
C PRO A 709 -33.46 3.09 16.63
N ILE A 710 -32.68 2.64 15.65
CA ILE A 710 -31.21 2.54 15.72
C ILE A 710 -30.64 3.86 15.17
N THR A 711 -29.79 4.52 15.96
CA THR A 711 -29.12 5.78 15.61
C THR A 711 -28.02 5.57 14.56
N ASP A 712 -27.37 6.65 14.16
CA ASP A 712 -26.22 6.68 13.28
C ASP A 712 -24.97 5.97 13.87
N ASP A 713 -24.95 5.68 15.17
CA ASP A 713 -23.91 4.89 15.86
C ASP A 713 -24.05 3.36 15.69
N GLY A 714 -24.95 2.89 14.82
CA GLY A 714 -25.17 1.46 14.59
C GLY A 714 -25.78 0.67 15.77
N PHE A 715 -25.61 -0.64 15.77
CA PHE A 715 -26.05 -1.58 16.80
C PHE A 715 -25.21 -1.46 18.08
N SER A 716 -23.93 -1.05 17.97
CA SER A 716 -23.00 -0.99 19.09
C SER A 716 -22.17 0.29 19.12
N SER A 717 -22.53 1.21 20.02
CA SER A 717 -21.73 2.42 20.32
C SER A 717 -20.35 2.16 20.95
N ASN A 718 -19.94 0.89 21.15
CA ASN A 718 -18.63 0.53 21.68
C ASN A 718 -17.63 0.34 20.54
N PHE A 719 -16.72 1.31 20.42
CA PHE A 719 -15.63 1.35 19.44
C PHE A 719 -14.85 0.03 19.26
N ILE A 720 -14.60 -0.72 20.34
CA ILE A 720 -13.82 -1.98 20.24
C ILE A 720 -14.64 -3.08 19.57
N VAL A 721 -15.91 -3.22 19.96
CA VAL A 721 -16.78 -4.27 19.42
C VAL A 721 -17.09 -3.99 17.97
N ASP A 722 -17.39 -2.73 17.67
CA ASP A 722 -17.68 -2.25 16.34
C ASP A 722 -16.46 -2.38 15.40
N GLY A 723 -15.30 -1.87 15.82
CA GLY A 723 -14.05 -2.04 15.07
C GLY A 723 -13.67 -3.51 14.82
N LEU A 724 -13.92 -4.43 15.77
CA LEU A 724 -13.71 -5.87 15.54
C LEU A 724 -14.72 -6.46 14.54
N LEU A 725 -15.97 -5.98 14.56
CA LEU A 725 -17.01 -6.40 13.64
C LEU A 725 -16.68 -5.94 12.21
N PHE A 726 -16.25 -4.68 12.02
CA PHE A 726 -15.78 -4.19 10.73
C PHE A 726 -14.48 -4.86 10.26
N LEU A 727 -13.57 -5.19 11.18
CA LEU A 727 -12.33 -5.85 10.80
C LEU A 727 -12.54 -7.31 10.32
N PHE A 728 -13.33 -8.11 11.03
CA PHE A 728 -13.47 -9.55 10.75
C PHE A 728 -14.77 -9.93 10.03
N GLY A 729 -15.80 -9.11 10.15
CA GLY A 729 -17.14 -9.34 9.63
C GLY A 729 -17.19 -9.55 8.11
N PRO A 730 -16.54 -8.72 7.27
CA PRO A 730 -16.52 -8.91 5.82
C PRO A 730 -15.96 -10.28 5.42
N PHE A 731 -14.91 -10.75 6.11
CA PHE A 731 -14.32 -12.07 5.87
C PHE A 731 -15.23 -13.22 6.31
N PHE A 732 -15.96 -13.06 7.42
CA PHE A 732 -16.96 -14.02 7.85
C PHE A 732 -18.17 -14.07 6.91
N LEU A 733 -18.62 -12.92 6.42
CA LEU A 733 -19.68 -12.84 5.41
C LEU A 733 -19.24 -13.56 4.14
N TRP A 734 -18.00 -13.35 3.74
CA TRP A 734 -17.46 -13.93 2.52
C TRP A 734 -17.30 -15.45 2.61
N ILE A 735 -16.61 -15.95 3.63
CA ILE A 735 -16.38 -17.40 3.82
C ILE A 735 -17.72 -18.11 4.15
N GLY A 736 -18.49 -17.56 5.09
CA GLY A 736 -19.78 -18.11 5.49
C GLY A 736 -20.79 -18.10 4.36
N GLY A 737 -20.90 -16.98 3.64
CA GLY A 737 -21.78 -16.77 2.51
C GLY A 737 -21.48 -17.75 1.38
N ALA A 738 -20.22 -17.88 0.96
CA ALA A 738 -19.86 -18.85 -0.08
C ALA A 738 -20.19 -20.29 0.32
N LEU A 739 -19.94 -20.69 1.57
CA LEU A 739 -20.23 -22.03 2.07
C LEU A 739 -21.73 -22.35 2.17
N VAL A 740 -22.57 -21.36 2.45
CA VAL A 740 -24.03 -21.49 2.56
C VAL A 740 -24.67 -21.38 1.17
N LEU A 741 -24.41 -20.29 0.45
CA LEU A 741 -24.94 -20.01 -0.89
C LEU A 741 -24.45 -21.02 -1.94
N GLY A 742 -23.26 -21.60 -1.78
CA GLY A 742 -22.75 -22.66 -2.65
C GLY A 742 -23.67 -23.86 -2.75
N ARG A 743 -24.41 -24.18 -1.67
CA ARG A 743 -25.41 -25.27 -1.67
C ARG A 743 -26.64 -24.91 -2.50
N ILE A 744 -26.99 -23.62 -2.53
CA ILE A 744 -28.08 -23.08 -3.34
C ILE A 744 -27.64 -23.06 -4.81
N GLY A 745 -26.43 -22.56 -5.10
CA GLY A 745 -25.83 -22.59 -6.45
C GLY A 745 -25.75 -24.00 -7.03
N ALA A 746 -25.40 -25.00 -6.21
CA ALA A 746 -25.40 -26.41 -6.60
C ALA A 746 -26.79 -26.94 -7.01
N SER A 747 -27.84 -26.33 -6.47
CA SER A 747 -29.24 -26.65 -6.81
C SER A 747 -29.73 -25.93 -8.07
N GLY A 748 -28.84 -25.22 -8.78
CA GLY A 748 -29.14 -24.44 -9.99
C GLY A 748 -30.01 -25.16 -11.03
N PRO A 749 -29.74 -26.42 -11.42
CA PRO A 749 -30.58 -27.14 -12.37
C PRO A 749 -32.03 -27.33 -11.89
N ARG A 750 -32.26 -27.49 -10.58
CA ARG A 750 -33.61 -27.60 -10.00
C ARG A 750 -34.33 -26.25 -10.03
N ILE A 751 -33.62 -25.18 -9.71
CA ILE A 751 -34.14 -23.81 -9.77
C ILE A 751 -34.53 -23.47 -11.21
N PHE A 752 -33.64 -23.69 -12.17
CA PHE A 752 -33.87 -23.41 -13.59
C PHE A 752 -34.98 -24.28 -14.20
N THR A 753 -35.08 -25.56 -13.84
CA THR A 753 -36.20 -26.41 -14.31
C THR A 753 -37.54 -26.02 -13.71
N THR A 754 -37.56 -25.39 -12.54
CA THR A 754 -38.78 -24.86 -11.93
C THR A 754 -39.20 -23.55 -12.62
N LEU A 755 -38.26 -22.64 -12.86
CA LEU A 755 -38.50 -21.35 -13.53
C LEU A 755 -38.78 -21.48 -15.04
N PHE A 756 -38.02 -22.34 -15.74
CA PHE A 756 -38.05 -22.43 -17.20
C PHE A 756 -38.60 -23.77 -17.72
N GLY A 757 -39.17 -24.62 -16.86
CA GLY A 757 -39.68 -25.94 -17.23
C GLY A 757 -40.87 -25.97 -18.20
N TRP A 758 -41.47 -24.80 -18.48
CA TRP A 758 -42.48 -24.54 -19.51
C TRP A 758 -41.92 -24.32 -20.92
N SER A 759 -40.62 -24.03 -21.08
CA SER A 759 -40.08 -23.67 -22.40
C SER A 759 -39.90 -24.92 -23.29
N PRO A 760 -40.15 -24.81 -24.61
CA PRO A 760 -39.97 -25.93 -25.55
C PRO A 760 -38.53 -26.46 -25.61
N VAL A 761 -37.56 -25.64 -25.19
CA VAL A 761 -36.14 -26.00 -25.15
C VAL A 761 -35.86 -27.04 -24.05
N LEU A 762 -36.69 -27.08 -23.01
CA LEU A 762 -36.45 -27.90 -21.81
C LEU A 762 -37.24 -29.20 -21.75
N THR A 763 -38.29 -29.36 -22.55
CA THR A 763 -39.18 -30.53 -22.51
C THR A 763 -38.46 -31.84 -22.80
N ASP A 764 -37.49 -31.82 -23.72
CA ASP A 764 -36.73 -33.01 -24.15
C ASP A 764 -35.64 -33.43 -23.16
N ILE A 765 -35.24 -32.52 -22.25
CA ILE A 765 -34.07 -32.68 -21.36
C ILE A 765 -34.52 -32.83 -19.89
N LYS A 766 -35.76 -32.43 -19.55
CA LYS A 766 -36.36 -32.42 -18.21
C LYS A 766 -36.22 -33.73 -17.43
N ARG A 767 -36.31 -34.88 -18.12
CA ARG A 767 -36.20 -36.20 -17.48
C ARG A 767 -34.76 -36.53 -17.06
N GLY A 768 -33.75 -36.01 -17.75
CA GLY A 768 -32.33 -36.17 -17.41
C GLY A 768 -31.87 -35.28 -16.25
N LEU A 769 -32.52 -34.13 -16.05
CA LEU A 769 -32.13 -33.12 -15.04
C LEU A 769 -32.57 -33.46 -13.61
N LYS A 770 -33.54 -34.37 -13.41
CA LYS A 770 -34.03 -34.73 -12.06
C LYS A 770 -32.98 -35.44 -11.18
N GLY A 771 -31.93 -36.00 -11.79
CA GLY A 771 -30.87 -36.73 -11.08
C GLY A 771 -29.56 -35.97 -10.86
N SER A 772 -29.38 -34.78 -11.44
CA SER A 772 -28.05 -34.16 -11.56
C SER A 772 -27.62 -33.24 -10.41
N GLY A 773 -28.58 -32.61 -9.70
CA GLY A 773 -28.29 -31.52 -8.77
C GLY A 773 -27.84 -31.88 -7.35
N SER A 774 -27.21 -33.03 -7.10
CA SER A 774 -26.81 -33.41 -5.71
C SER A 774 -25.41 -33.98 -5.53
N SER A 775 -24.49 -33.75 -6.47
CA SER A 775 -23.10 -34.20 -6.26
C SER A 775 -22.32 -33.21 -5.39
N GLU A 776 -21.48 -33.74 -4.51
CA GLU A 776 -20.56 -32.94 -3.69
C GLU A 776 -19.59 -32.12 -4.56
N SER A 777 -19.23 -32.64 -5.75
CA SER A 777 -18.38 -31.95 -6.73
C SER A 777 -19.02 -30.68 -7.28
N VAL A 778 -20.33 -30.69 -7.57
CA VAL A 778 -21.07 -29.51 -8.04
C VAL A 778 -21.17 -28.43 -6.95
N ASN A 779 -21.34 -28.83 -5.69
CA ASN A 779 -21.32 -27.87 -4.57
C ASN A 779 -19.96 -27.18 -4.40
N ARG A 780 -18.86 -27.92 -4.51
CA ARG A 780 -17.50 -27.33 -4.44
C ARG A 780 -17.23 -26.38 -5.60
N LEU A 781 -17.72 -26.71 -6.79
CA LEU A 781 -17.66 -25.82 -7.96
C LEU A 781 -18.42 -24.52 -7.71
N ALA A 782 -19.66 -24.61 -7.23
CA ALA A 782 -20.47 -23.43 -6.92
C ALA A 782 -19.78 -22.53 -5.88
N ILE A 783 -19.19 -23.10 -4.82
CA ILE A 783 -18.43 -22.34 -3.81
C ILE A 783 -17.28 -21.56 -4.44
N ILE A 784 -16.48 -22.19 -5.30
CA ILE A 784 -15.31 -21.56 -5.92
C ILE A 784 -15.74 -20.43 -6.86
N LEU A 785 -16.76 -20.67 -7.69
CA LEU A 785 -17.33 -19.65 -8.57
C LEU A 785 -17.89 -18.46 -7.78
N LEU A 786 -18.61 -18.73 -6.68
CA LEU A 786 -19.12 -17.70 -5.78
C LEU A 786 -18.00 -16.85 -5.21
N LEU A 787 -16.96 -17.48 -4.67
CA LEU A 787 -15.80 -16.78 -4.12
C LEU A 787 -15.13 -15.91 -5.17
N THR A 788 -14.82 -16.46 -6.35
CA THR A 788 -14.16 -15.68 -7.41
C THR A 788 -15.00 -14.52 -7.91
N LEU A 789 -16.30 -14.71 -8.11
CA LEU A 789 -17.17 -13.65 -8.65
C LEU A 789 -17.49 -12.58 -7.59
N SER A 790 -17.59 -12.98 -6.32
CA SER A 790 -17.70 -12.01 -5.22
C SER A 790 -16.45 -11.12 -5.14
N ILE A 791 -15.24 -11.68 -5.33
CA ILE A 791 -14.00 -10.87 -5.38
C ILE A 791 -14.05 -9.84 -6.49
N VAL A 792 -14.37 -10.29 -7.71
CA VAL A 792 -14.39 -9.43 -8.89
C VAL A 792 -15.41 -8.30 -8.69
N THR A 793 -16.55 -8.60 -8.08
CA THR A 793 -17.59 -7.60 -7.77
C THR A 793 -17.10 -6.60 -6.72
N VAL A 794 -16.48 -7.06 -5.64
CA VAL A 794 -15.93 -6.19 -4.59
C VAL A 794 -14.86 -5.28 -5.16
N ALA A 795 -13.92 -5.82 -5.93
CA ALA A 795 -12.84 -5.06 -6.53
C ALA A 795 -13.35 -4.00 -7.51
N ALA A 796 -14.38 -4.30 -8.30
CA ALA A 796 -14.99 -3.33 -9.19
C ALA A 796 -15.73 -2.21 -8.46
N VAL A 797 -16.57 -2.56 -7.47
CA VAL A 797 -17.35 -1.59 -6.69
C VAL A 797 -16.42 -0.68 -5.87
N GLN A 798 -15.52 -1.27 -5.10
CA GLN A 798 -14.61 -0.53 -4.22
C GLN A 798 -13.55 0.24 -5.01
N GLY A 799 -13.10 -0.31 -6.15
CA GLY A 799 -12.15 0.35 -7.03
C GLY A 799 -12.75 1.60 -7.67
N TYR A 800 -13.95 1.48 -8.24
CA TYR A 800 -14.67 2.60 -8.83
C TYR A 800 -15.04 3.67 -7.78
N THR A 801 -15.53 3.24 -6.61
CA THR A 801 -15.79 4.14 -5.48
C THR A 801 -14.53 4.87 -5.03
N GLY A 802 -13.37 4.21 -5.04
CA GLY A 802 -12.08 4.84 -4.73
C GLY A 802 -11.76 5.99 -5.68
N THR A 803 -11.86 5.77 -6.99
CA THR A 803 -11.60 6.82 -8.00
C THR A 803 -12.54 8.03 -7.84
N LEU A 804 -13.83 7.81 -7.53
CA LEU A 804 -14.76 8.92 -7.26
C LEU A 804 -14.43 9.68 -5.97
N VAL A 805 -13.90 8.99 -4.95
CA VAL A 805 -13.45 9.66 -3.72
C VAL A 805 -12.24 10.55 -4.01
N ASP A 806 -11.33 10.12 -4.89
CA ASP A 806 -10.18 10.93 -5.31
C ASP A 806 -10.65 12.18 -6.08
N GLU A 807 -11.62 12.05 -7.00
CA GLU A 807 -12.27 13.17 -7.69
C GLU A 807 -12.92 14.16 -6.71
N ARG A 808 -13.75 13.66 -5.79
CA ARG A 808 -14.39 14.49 -4.74
C ARG A 808 -13.38 15.18 -3.85
N THR A 809 -12.25 14.53 -3.56
CA THR A 809 -11.16 15.11 -2.77
C THR A 809 -10.57 16.31 -3.48
N THR A 810 -10.37 16.21 -4.79
CA THR A 810 -9.92 17.34 -5.60
C THR A 810 -10.96 18.45 -5.65
N SER A 811 -12.23 18.13 -5.88
CA SER A 811 -13.30 19.13 -5.93
C SER A 811 -13.48 19.83 -4.57
N ALA A 812 -13.32 19.12 -3.46
CA ALA A 812 -13.33 19.70 -2.12
C ALA A 812 -12.14 20.66 -1.89
N GLN A 813 -10.94 20.29 -2.36
CA GLN A 813 -9.72 21.09 -2.18
C GLN A 813 -9.66 22.32 -3.10
N THR A 814 -9.95 22.15 -4.41
CA THR A 814 -9.84 23.22 -5.42
C THR A 814 -11.11 24.08 -5.47
N GLY A 815 -12.28 23.44 -5.35
CA GLY A 815 -13.59 24.10 -5.36
C GLY A 815 -14.20 24.33 -6.74
N ALA A 816 -13.39 24.59 -7.76
CA ALA A 816 -13.78 24.83 -9.15
C ALA A 816 -12.67 24.34 -10.10
N ASP A 817 -12.79 24.55 -11.40
CA ASP A 817 -11.72 24.25 -12.37
C ASP A 817 -10.43 24.99 -12.01
N LEU A 818 -10.58 26.26 -11.63
CA LEU A 818 -9.51 27.13 -11.23
C LEU A 818 -9.94 28.01 -10.06
N GLN A 819 -9.17 27.97 -8.99
CA GLN A 819 -9.24 28.88 -7.86
C GLN A 819 -8.04 29.82 -7.90
N VAL A 820 -8.30 31.12 -7.78
CA VAL A 820 -7.27 32.16 -7.79
C VAL A 820 -7.35 32.95 -6.50
N GLN A 821 -6.24 32.96 -5.78
CA GLN A 821 -6.05 33.77 -4.60
C GLN A 821 -5.23 35.00 -4.98
N PHE A 822 -5.82 36.18 -4.84
CA PHE A 822 -5.19 37.49 -5.01
C PHE A 822 -4.63 37.98 -3.67
N GLU A 823 -3.63 38.86 -3.76
CA GLU A 823 -2.93 39.46 -2.62
C GLU A 823 -3.84 40.43 -1.86
N GLU A 824 -4.54 41.28 -2.63
CA GLU A 824 -5.53 42.23 -2.14
C GLU A 824 -6.95 41.83 -2.59
N PRO A 825 -7.99 42.24 -1.86
CA PRO A 825 -9.36 42.03 -2.30
C PRO A 825 -9.64 42.79 -3.62
N VAL A 826 -9.88 42.04 -4.70
CA VAL A 826 -10.20 42.58 -6.02
C VAL A 826 -11.68 42.40 -6.36
N SER A 827 -12.20 43.27 -7.23
CA SER A 827 -13.54 43.12 -7.80
C SER A 827 -13.60 41.98 -8.81
N GLN A 828 -14.78 41.39 -9.02
CA GLN A 828 -15.03 40.33 -10.01
C GLN A 828 -14.47 40.68 -11.40
N GLN A 829 -14.72 41.91 -11.89
CA GLN A 829 -14.27 42.33 -13.22
C GLN A 829 -12.74 42.27 -13.36
N ARG A 830 -12.02 42.74 -12.33
CA ARG A 830 -10.56 42.72 -12.31
C ARG A 830 -10.02 41.28 -12.30
N ALA A 831 -10.65 40.40 -11.53
CA ALA A 831 -10.28 38.98 -11.47
C ALA A 831 -10.48 38.29 -12.85
N MET A 832 -11.62 38.55 -13.50
CA MET A 832 -11.89 38.04 -14.86
C MET A 832 -10.91 38.56 -15.91
N GLU A 833 -10.52 39.84 -15.83
CA GLU A 833 -9.54 40.43 -16.75
C GLU A 833 -8.18 39.73 -16.65
N GLU A 834 -7.70 39.45 -15.42
CA GLU A 834 -6.43 38.75 -15.21
C GLU A 834 -6.46 37.31 -15.72
N VAL A 835 -7.52 36.55 -15.43
CA VAL A 835 -7.67 35.17 -15.94
C VAL A 835 -7.82 35.15 -17.47
N THR A 836 -8.55 36.09 -18.06
CA THR A 836 -8.68 36.20 -19.52
C THR A 836 -7.35 36.49 -20.20
N LEU A 837 -6.51 37.32 -19.58
CA LEU A 837 -5.14 37.57 -20.07
C LEU A 837 -4.28 36.31 -19.95
N ALA A 838 -4.40 35.55 -18.86
CA ALA A 838 -3.72 34.28 -18.70
C ALA A 838 -4.15 33.24 -19.74
N ILE A 839 -5.45 33.13 -20.05
CA ILE A 839 -5.98 32.28 -21.13
C ILE A 839 -5.32 32.63 -22.47
N GLN A 840 -5.22 33.92 -22.80
CA GLN A 840 -4.56 34.38 -24.03
C GLN A 840 -3.06 34.09 -24.07
N ARG A 841 -2.39 34.08 -22.90
CA ARG A 841 -0.97 33.71 -22.79
C ARG A 841 -0.74 32.22 -22.93
N ALA A 842 -1.58 31.40 -22.29
CA ALA A 842 -1.53 29.94 -22.36
C ALA A 842 -1.75 29.46 -23.80
N GLY A 843 -2.72 30.05 -24.51
CA GLY A 843 -2.95 29.77 -25.93
C GLY A 843 -3.48 28.36 -26.23
N GLU A 844 -4.11 27.72 -25.25
CA GLU A 844 -4.73 26.40 -25.36
C GLU A 844 -6.10 26.50 -26.03
N SER A 845 -6.42 25.62 -26.99
CA SER A 845 -7.68 25.68 -27.74
C SER A 845 -8.90 25.16 -26.97
N GLU A 846 -8.67 24.44 -25.87
CA GLU A 846 -9.74 23.86 -25.06
C GLU A 846 -10.35 24.88 -24.09
N ILE A 847 -9.62 25.97 -23.78
CA ILE A 847 -10.08 27.05 -22.89
C ILE A 847 -10.04 28.37 -23.68
N ASP A 848 -11.19 28.76 -24.24
CA ASP A 848 -11.31 29.99 -25.04
C ASP A 848 -11.88 31.18 -24.24
N SER A 849 -12.62 30.92 -23.16
CA SER A 849 -13.29 31.94 -22.35
C SER A 849 -13.60 31.44 -20.93
N ILE A 850 -14.01 32.37 -20.06
CA ILE A 850 -14.56 32.05 -18.73
C ILE A 850 -16.06 31.85 -18.89
N ASP A 851 -16.58 30.70 -18.46
CA ASP A 851 -18.00 30.37 -18.54
C ASP A 851 -18.75 30.97 -17.34
N TYR A 852 -18.27 30.71 -16.12
CA TYR A 852 -18.82 31.26 -14.89
C TYR A 852 -17.72 31.66 -13.89
N VAL A 853 -18.06 32.55 -12.97
CA VAL A 853 -17.14 33.04 -11.93
C VAL A 853 -17.94 33.35 -10.67
N THR A 854 -17.37 33.02 -9.52
CA THR A 854 -17.96 33.36 -8.22
C THR A 854 -16.88 33.57 -7.16
N SER A 855 -17.29 33.93 -5.96
CA SER A 855 -16.45 34.05 -4.77
C SER A 855 -17.24 33.62 -3.54
N VAL A 856 -16.55 33.31 -2.45
CA VAL A 856 -17.20 33.05 -1.15
C VAL A 856 -16.77 34.12 -0.17
N GLY A 857 -17.73 34.90 0.33
CA GLY A 857 -17.49 35.94 1.33
C GLY A 857 -17.38 35.39 2.73
N ASP A 858 -16.71 36.11 3.62
CA ASP A 858 -16.53 35.74 5.03
C ASP A 858 -16.86 36.93 5.94
N ILE A 859 -17.83 36.74 6.84
CA ILE A 859 -18.20 37.71 7.88
C ILE A 859 -18.42 37.01 9.22
N PHE A 860 -18.45 37.78 10.30
CA PHE A 860 -18.87 37.28 11.61
C PHE A 860 -20.27 37.79 11.93
N THR A 861 -21.17 36.86 12.24
CA THR A 861 -22.52 37.17 12.74
C THR A 861 -22.68 36.61 14.15
N ASN A 862 -23.77 36.95 14.82
CA ASN A 862 -24.11 36.38 16.13
C ASN A 862 -25.60 36.06 16.18
N GLN A 863 -26.00 35.08 16.98
CA GLN A 863 -27.42 34.84 17.22
C GLN A 863 -28.03 36.03 17.96
N LYS A 864 -29.24 36.41 17.57
CA LYS A 864 -29.94 37.57 18.14
C LYS A 864 -30.03 37.49 19.66
N GLY A 865 -29.43 38.47 20.35
CA GLY A 865 -29.40 38.54 21.81
C GLY A 865 -28.28 37.75 22.48
N GLU A 866 -27.41 37.09 21.71
CA GLU A 866 -26.22 36.41 22.19
C GLU A 866 -24.94 37.12 21.72
N GLY A 867 -23.85 36.96 22.48
CA GLY A 867 -22.55 37.58 22.17
C GLY A 867 -21.53 36.65 21.48
N SER A 868 -21.91 35.40 21.18
CA SER A 868 -21.01 34.46 20.51
C SER A 868 -20.93 34.77 19.03
N LEU A 869 -19.71 34.97 18.52
CA LEU A 869 -19.47 35.19 17.10
C LEU A 869 -19.45 33.85 16.37
N LEU A 870 -20.16 33.81 15.25
CA LEU A 870 -20.28 32.71 14.31
C LEU A 870 -19.63 33.14 13.00
N ARG A 871 -18.68 32.35 12.51
CA ARG A 871 -18.16 32.53 11.16
C ARG A 871 -19.28 32.26 10.15
N THR A 872 -19.49 33.17 9.22
CA THR A 872 -20.62 33.15 8.29
C THR A 872 -20.09 33.34 6.88
N TRP A 873 -20.17 32.29 6.09
CA TRP A 873 -19.78 32.30 4.69
C TRP A 873 -20.94 32.68 3.79
N ILE A 874 -20.66 33.50 2.80
CA ILE A 874 -21.64 34.03 1.85
C ILE A 874 -21.38 33.45 0.48
N LEU A 875 -22.34 32.69 -0.03
CA LEU A 875 -22.35 32.22 -1.41
C LEU A 875 -22.99 33.30 -2.30
N PHE A 876 -22.19 33.86 -3.20
CA PHE A 876 -22.66 34.83 -4.19
C PHE A 876 -23.34 34.13 -5.37
N ASP A 877 -24.19 34.86 -6.09
CA ASP A 877 -24.90 34.34 -7.26
C ASP A 877 -23.92 33.72 -8.28
N GLY A 878 -24.32 32.63 -8.93
CA GLY A 878 -23.48 31.87 -9.88
C GLY A 878 -22.66 30.74 -9.25
N HIS A 879 -22.59 30.65 -7.92
CA HIS A 879 -21.93 29.55 -7.21
C HIS A 879 -22.41 28.15 -7.62
N GLU A 880 -23.66 28.01 -8.06
CA GLU A 880 -24.25 26.76 -8.51
C GLU A 880 -23.70 26.26 -9.85
N ASN A 881 -23.12 27.16 -10.66
CA ASN A 881 -22.51 26.83 -11.96
C ASN A 881 -20.98 26.95 -11.94
N THR A 882 -20.37 27.29 -10.79
CA THR A 882 -18.92 27.52 -10.68
C THR A 882 -18.27 26.65 -9.62
N LEU A 883 -18.92 26.49 -8.46
CA LEU A 883 -18.39 25.61 -7.43
C LEU A 883 -18.85 24.17 -7.71
N GLN A 884 -17.92 23.24 -7.63
CA GLN A 884 -18.14 21.81 -7.81
C GLN A 884 -18.73 21.22 -6.52
N TRP A 885 -20.05 21.39 -6.35
CA TRP A 885 -20.80 20.81 -5.24
C TRP A 885 -20.96 19.30 -5.42
N ASP A 886 -20.81 18.56 -4.32
CA ASP A 886 -21.08 17.12 -4.25
C ASP A 886 -22.26 16.86 -3.31
N GLU A 887 -23.03 15.79 -3.53
CA GLU A 887 -24.20 15.45 -2.68
C GLU A 887 -23.84 15.38 -1.19
N GLN A 888 -22.61 14.98 -0.84
CA GLN A 888 -22.15 14.92 0.55
C GLN A 888 -21.83 16.29 1.19
N THR A 889 -21.69 17.35 0.39
CA THR A 889 -21.38 18.70 0.90
C THR A 889 -22.56 19.34 1.63
N ILE A 890 -23.78 19.02 1.21
CA ILE A 890 -25.02 19.75 1.51
C ILE A 890 -26.12 18.83 2.06
N PRO A 891 -27.13 19.38 2.75
CA PRO A 891 -28.25 18.57 3.22
C PRO A 891 -29.20 18.14 2.08
N GLU A 892 -29.77 16.94 2.17
CA GLU A 892 -30.86 16.41 1.33
C GLU A 892 -30.52 15.96 -0.11
N ASP A 893 -29.25 15.69 -0.44
CA ASP A 893 -28.75 15.11 -1.71
C ASP A 893 -29.16 15.87 -3.00
N ASP A 894 -29.73 17.09 -2.91
CA ASP A 894 -30.20 17.88 -4.07
C ASP A 894 -29.61 19.30 -4.04
N ILE A 895 -28.56 19.49 -4.86
CA ILE A 895 -27.79 20.74 -4.98
C ILE A 895 -28.66 21.88 -5.51
N ASP A 896 -29.51 21.61 -6.50
CA ASP A 896 -30.36 22.64 -7.11
C ASP A 896 -31.37 23.16 -6.09
N LEU A 897 -31.94 22.26 -5.28
CA LEU A 897 -32.89 22.63 -4.22
C LEU A 897 -32.22 23.44 -3.11
N VAL A 898 -31.04 23.01 -2.64
CA VAL A 898 -30.29 23.72 -1.60
C VAL A 898 -29.84 25.10 -2.09
N SER A 899 -29.31 25.19 -3.32
CA SER A 899 -28.93 26.47 -3.93
C SER A 899 -30.13 27.44 -4.05
N ALA A 900 -31.30 26.93 -4.48
CA ALA A 900 -32.53 27.72 -4.52
C ALA A 900 -33.01 28.18 -3.13
N GLN A 901 -32.70 27.42 -2.08
CA GLN A 901 -33.03 27.79 -0.71
C GLN A 901 -32.03 28.79 -0.11
N TRP A 902 -30.73 28.68 -0.39
CA TRP A 902 -29.75 29.70 0.00
C TRP A 902 -30.07 31.07 -0.59
N SER A 903 -30.52 31.11 -1.85
CA SER A 903 -30.98 32.35 -2.49
C SER A 903 -32.30 32.90 -1.90
N SER A 904 -33.01 32.13 -1.06
CA SER A 904 -34.28 32.52 -0.41
C SER A 904 -34.24 32.49 1.12
N PHE A 905 -33.16 33.00 1.71
CA PHE A 905 -32.95 33.13 3.17
C PHE A 905 -32.78 31.80 3.93
N GLY A 906 -32.44 30.73 3.22
CA GLY A 906 -31.99 29.48 3.83
C GLY A 906 -30.53 29.54 4.30
N PHE A 907 -30.18 28.72 5.29
CA PHE A 907 -28.79 28.53 5.71
C PHE A 907 -28.49 27.08 6.08
N THR A 908 -27.23 26.69 5.91
CA THR A 908 -26.70 25.43 6.41
C THR A 908 -25.64 25.71 7.48
N ALA A 909 -25.38 24.73 8.35
CA ALA A 909 -24.41 24.92 9.45
C ALA A 909 -23.50 23.70 9.61
N GLY A 910 -22.21 23.95 9.82
CA GLY A 910 -21.26 22.92 10.24
C GLY A 910 -21.61 22.35 11.62
N SER A 911 -21.05 21.20 11.98
CA SER A 911 -21.45 20.50 13.22
C SER A 911 -21.14 21.30 14.50
N SER A 912 -20.04 22.07 14.51
CA SER A 912 -19.67 22.94 15.62
C SER A 912 -20.53 24.21 15.64
N ALA A 913 -20.75 24.84 14.48
CA ALA A 913 -21.65 26.00 14.37
C ALA A 913 -23.07 25.67 14.83
N ARG A 914 -23.57 24.50 14.43
CA ARG A 914 -24.87 23.98 14.87
C ARG A 914 -24.96 23.79 16.39
N SER A 915 -23.90 23.28 17.01
CA SER A 915 -23.83 23.16 18.47
C SER A 915 -23.80 24.52 19.17
N GLN A 916 -23.20 25.54 18.57
CA GLN A 916 -23.21 26.90 19.12
C GLN A 916 -24.59 27.55 19.00
N LEU A 917 -25.34 27.25 17.93
CA LEU A 917 -26.70 27.74 17.71
C LEU A 917 -27.78 26.99 18.51
N ASP A 918 -27.41 25.94 19.26
CA ASP A 918 -28.34 25.03 19.95
C ASP A 918 -29.40 24.41 19.02
N ILE A 919 -29.02 24.11 17.77
CA ILE A 919 -29.90 23.53 16.75
C ILE A 919 -29.64 22.02 16.64
N SER A 920 -30.69 21.20 16.65
CA SER A 920 -30.58 19.75 16.42
C SER A 920 -30.53 19.43 14.92
N ARG A 921 -29.96 18.28 14.53
CA ARG A 921 -30.02 17.78 13.14
C ARG A 921 -31.47 17.64 12.63
N ASN A 922 -32.43 17.45 13.53
CA ASN A 922 -33.84 17.24 13.21
C ASN A 922 -34.65 18.55 13.10
N ASP A 923 -34.03 19.71 13.34
CA ASP A 923 -34.73 21.01 13.36
C ASP A 923 -34.79 21.68 11.98
N ILE A 924 -34.72 20.89 10.90
CA ILE A 924 -34.82 21.38 9.52
C ILE A 924 -36.14 22.13 9.34
N GLY A 925 -36.07 23.32 8.75
CA GLY A 925 -37.18 24.26 8.58
C GLY A 925 -37.42 25.18 9.78
N SER A 926 -36.59 25.12 10.83
CA SER A 926 -36.66 26.08 11.94
C SER A 926 -36.08 27.44 11.56
N ASN A 927 -36.69 28.51 12.06
CA ASN A 927 -36.22 29.87 11.84
C ASN A 927 -35.31 30.32 12.97
N THR A 928 -34.17 30.90 12.61
CA THR A 928 -33.22 31.54 13.52
C THR A 928 -32.99 32.97 13.07
N SER A 929 -32.81 33.91 14.02
CA SER A 929 -32.44 35.28 13.69
C SER A 929 -30.96 35.51 13.98
N ILE A 930 -30.22 35.91 12.95
CA ILE A 930 -28.82 36.30 13.04
C ILE A 930 -28.70 37.82 12.95
N GLU A 931 -27.71 38.36 13.66
CA GLU A 931 -27.39 39.78 13.69
C GLU A 931 -25.96 40.01 13.18
N TYR A 932 -25.77 41.09 12.44
CA TYR A 932 -24.47 41.61 12.04
C TYR A 932 -24.26 42.97 12.70
N THR A 933 -23.12 43.15 13.35
CA THR A 933 -22.77 44.40 14.03
C THR A 933 -21.65 45.09 13.28
N SER A 934 -21.95 46.23 12.66
CA SER A 934 -20.93 47.11 12.08
C SER A 934 -20.57 48.23 13.05
N TYR A 935 -19.28 48.53 13.11
CA TYR A 935 -18.71 49.61 13.91
C TYR A 935 -18.28 50.73 12.98
N SER A 936 -18.82 51.92 13.17
CA SER A 936 -18.44 53.10 12.40
C SER A 936 -17.89 54.18 13.32
N PHE A 937 -16.87 54.90 12.85
CA PHE A 937 -16.31 56.02 13.59
C PHE A 937 -17.23 57.25 13.46
N GLY A 938 -17.86 57.62 14.58
CA GLY A 938 -18.80 58.74 14.68
C GLY A 938 -18.16 60.08 14.98
N GLY A 939 -16.82 60.19 14.95
CA GLY A 939 -16.07 61.38 15.32
C GLY A 939 -15.50 61.32 16.74
N LEU A 940 -14.97 62.45 17.23
CA LEU A 940 -14.48 62.60 18.60
C LEU A 940 -15.51 63.38 19.42
N ASP A 941 -15.70 62.99 20.69
CA ASP A 941 -16.49 63.77 21.64
C ASP A 941 -15.75 65.06 22.06
N SER A 942 -16.38 65.87 22.91
CA SER A 942 -15.80 67.11 23.42
C SER A 942 -14.51 66.93 24.23
N ASP A 943 -14.24 65.71 24.69
CA ASP A 943 -13.08 65.33 25.50
C ASP A 943 -12.03 64.56 24.66
N MET A 944 -12.17 64.55 23.32
CA MET A 944 -11.30 63.85 22.37
C MET A 944 -11.35 62.32 22.46
N ASN A 945 -12.41 61.73 23.00
CA ASN A 945 -12.61 60.27 22.94
C ASN A 945 -13.28 59.85 21.63
N PRO A 946 -12.90 58.71 21.05
CA PRO A 946 -13.55 58.16 19.86
C PRO A 946 -15.00 57.76 20.16
N ILE A 947 -15.95 58.34 19.43
CA ILE A 947 -17.36 57.91 19.42
C ILE A 947 -17.46 56.76 18.42
N ILE A 948 -17.68 55.54 18.92
CA ILE A 948 -17.96 54.37 18.07
C ILE A 948 -19.48 54.24 17.96
N THR A 949 -20.02 54.39 16.74
CA THR A 949 -21.43 54.19 16.45
C THR A 949 -21.62 52.74 16.00
N THR A 950 -22.37 51.97 16.78
CA THR A 950 -22.71 50.58 16.47
C THR A 950 -24.03 50.51 15.72
N THR A 951 -24.03 49.88 14.54
CA THR A 951 -25.25 49.59 13.80
C THR A 951 -25.43 48.08 13.79
N VAL A 952 -26.55 47.62 14.36
CA VAL A 952 -26.93 46.20 14.38
C VAL A 952 -28.06 45.99 13.38
N THR A 953 -27.83 45.14 12.39
CA THR A 953 -28.83 44.68 11.43
C THR A 953 -29.10 43.20 11.70
N GLY A 954 -30.35 42.77 11.52
CA GLY A 954 -30.73 41.40 11.79
C GLY A 954 -31.73 40.88 10.78
N VAL A 955 -31.60 39.61 10.44
CA VAL A 955 -32.42 38.90 9.45
C VAL A 955 -32.90 37.58 10.05
N GLU A 956 -34.05 37.11 9.59
CA GLU A 956 -34.57 35.77 9.94
C GLU A 956 -34.20 34.81 8.80
N ILE A 957 -33.50 33.73 9.14
CA ILE A 957 -33.02 32.71 8.22
C ILE A 957 -33.57 31.34 8.62
N THR A 958 -33.73 30.46 7.63
CA THR A 958 -34.32 29.13 7.82
C THR A 958 -33.25 28.06 7.78
N TYR A 959 -33.18 27.20 8.79
CA TYR A 959 -32.21 26.11 8.85
C TYR A 959 -32.56 25.01 7.86
N MET A 960 -31.66 24.70 6.95
CA MET A 960 -31.86 23.71 5.88
C MET A 960 -31.21 22.36 6.20
N GLY A 961 -30.32 22.31 7.18
CA GLY A 961 -29.55 21.11 7.53
C GLY A 961 -28.06 21.40 7.69
N GLY A 962 -27.30 20.34 7.94
CA GLY A 962 -25.85 20.44 8.12
C GLY A 962 -25.10 20.38 6.80
N HIS A 963 -24.04 21.17 6.66
CA HIS A 963 -23.03 20.96 5.61
C HIS A 963 -21.79 20.31 6.22
N ARG A 964 -20.99 19.62 5.40
CA ARG A 964 -19.75 18.96 5.85
C ARG A 964 -18.50 19.71 5.41
N TRP A 965 -18.47 20.18 4.17
CA TRP A 965 -17.45 21.07 3.63
C TRP A 965 -18.07 21.98 2.58
N VAL A 966 -17.32 23.00 2.16
CA VAL A 966 -17.66 23.89 1.06
C VAL A 966 -16.54 23.79 0.02
N PRO A 967 -16.85 23.61 -1.29
CA PRO A 967 -15.82 23.44 -2.31
C PRO A 967 -14.80 24.58 -2.28
N GLY A 968 -13.50 24.24 -2.19
CA GLY A 968 -12.40 25.20 -2.19
C GLY A 968 -12.13 25.89 -0.86
N LEU A 969 -12.80 25.48 0.22
CA LEU A 969 -12.60 25.97 1.58
C LEU A 969 -12.18 24.83 2.53
N GLN A 970 -11.48 25.18 3.61
CA GLN A 970 -10.98 24.17 4.56
C GLN A 970 -12.11 23.54 5.37
N SER A 971 -12.07 22.21 5.50
CA SER A 971 -13.09 21.42 6.21
C SER A 971 -13.20 21.76 7.70
N SER A 972 -12.09 22.11 8.34
CA SER A 972 -12.04 22.55 9.74
C SER A 972 -12.80 23.86 9.95
N GLU A 973 -12.66 24.81 9.01
CA GLU A 973 -13.38 26.07 9.00
C GLU A 973 -14.86 25.88 8.69
N ALA A 974 -15.18 25.01 7.74
CA ALA A 974 -16.56 24.68 7.37
C ALA A 974 -17.33 24.12 8.58
N ASN A 975 -16.69 23.27 9.38
CA ASN A 975 -17.31 22.73 10.59
C ASN A 975 -17.73 23.84 11.60
N GLN A 976 -17.03 24.97 11.60
CA GLN A 976 -17.28 26.12 12.49
C GLN A 976 -18.13 27.23 11.85
N ALA A 977 -18.48 27.11 10.56
CA ALA A 977 -19.17 28.14 9.81
C ALA A 977 -20.66 27.83 9.61
N ILE A 978 -21.45 28.90 9.40
CA ILE A 978 -22.74 28.83 8.71
C ILE A 978 -22.60 29.33 7.29
N VAL A 979 -23.40 28.80 6.37
CA VAL A 979 -23.39 29.21 4.95
C VAL A 979 -24.74 29.83 4.62
N ILE A 980 -24.72 31.05 4.08
CA ILE A 980 -25.88 31.83 3.67
C ILE A 980 -25.74 32.28 2.21
N GLY A 981 -26.85 32.54 1.52
CA GLY A 981 -26.82 33.12 0.17
C GLY A 981 -26.76 34.65 0.15
N GLU A 982 -26.49 35.19 -1.03
CA GLU A 982 -26.37 36.62 -1.32
C GLU A 982 -27.58 37.46 -0.86
N ALA A 983 -28.80 36.95 -1.00
CA ALA A 983 -30.02 37.65 -0.58
C ALA A 983 -30.04 37.97 0.93
N THR A 984 -29.56 37.04 1.76
CA THR A 984 -29.41 37.23 3.20
C THR A 984 -28.33 38.26 3.50
N TYR A 985 -27.20 38.17 2.81
CA TYR A 985 -26.10 39.12 2.94
C TYR A 985 -26.53 40.56 2.60
N LYS A 986 -27.32 40.70 1.53
CA LYS A 986 -27.92 41.97 1.10
C LYS A 986 -28.88 42.57 2.13
N GLU A 987 -29.65 41.75 2.86
CA GLU A 987 -30.52 42.26 3.93
C GLU A 987 -29.70 42.69 5.16
N LEU A 988 -28.59 42.01 5.44
CA LEU A 988 -27.70 42.34 6.55
C LEU A 988 -26.88 43.62 6.30
N LEU A 989 -26.29 43.80 5.12
CA LEU A 989 -25.34 44.90 4.84
C LEU A 989 -25.85 45.93 3.81
N GLY A 990 -26.94 45.64 3.11
CA GLY A 990 -27.52 46.50 2.06
C GLY A 990 -26.92 46.27 0.67
N GLN A 991 -27.64 46.70 -0.38
CA GLN A 991 -27.26 46.49 -1.79
C GLN A 991 -25.86 47.01 -2.13
N ASN A 992 -25.48 48.17 -1.60
CA ASN A 992 -24.18 48.78 -1.93
C ASN A 992 -23.00 47.90 -1.52
N ALA A 993 -23.13 47.12 -0.43
CA ALA A 993 -22.07 46.22 0.02
C ALA A 993 -21.86 45.04 -0.93
N VAL A 994 -22.92 44.58 -1.59
CA VAL A 994 -22.87 43.55 -2.63
C VAL A 994 -22.23 44.12 -3.91
N ASP A 995 -22.71 45.28 -4.37
CA ASP A 995 -22.22 45.90 -5.62
C ASP A 995 -20.74 46.30 -5.55
N SER A 996 -20.24 46.62 -4.35
CA SER A 996 -18.83 46.96 -4.11
C SER A 996 -18.05 45.81 -3.49
N TYR A 997 -18.57 44.58 -3.53
CA TYR A 997 -17.89 43.44 -2.93
C TYR A 997 -16.57 43.15 -3.65
N THR A 998 -15.53 42.93 -2.86
CA THR A 998 -14.21 42.52 -3.32
C THR A 998 -13.79 41.28 -2.55
N SER A 999 -13.14 40.36 -3.26
CA SER A 999 -12.64 39.13 -2.68
C SER A 999 -11.18 38.96 -3.03
N ASN A 1000 -10.42 38.41 -2.09
CA ASN A 1000 -9.09 37.92 -2.36
C ASN A 1000 -9.15 36.52 -3.01
N ARG A 1001 -10.29 35.83 -2.99
CA ARG A 1001 -10.45 34.48 -3.54
C ARG A 1001 -11.58 34.43 -4.57
N TRP A 1002 -11.24 34.03 -5.78
CA TRP A 1002 -12.18 33.87 -6.89
C TRP A 1002 -12.10 32.46 -7.46
N PHE A 1003 -13.24 31.94 -7.88
CA PHE A 1003 -13.41 30.62 -8.47
C PHE A 1003 -13.91 30.78 -9.89
N PHE A 1004 -13.39 29.98 -10.83
CA PHE A 1004 -13.68 30.08 -12.25
C PHE A 1004 -14.04 28.70 -12.80
N GLU A 1005 -15.10 28.70 -13.61
CA GLU A 1005 -15.52 27.59 -14.47
C GLU A 1005 -15.09 27.91 -15.90
N LEU A 1006 -14.39 26.96 -16.53
CA LEU A 1006 -13.66 27.18 -17.77
C LEU A 1006 -13.91 26.08 -18.81
N CYS A 1007 -13.89 24.81 -18.41
CA CYS A 1007 -14.09 23.67 -19.31
C CYS A 1007 -14.45 22.40 -18.53
N ASP A 1008 -14.93 21.37 -19.24
CA ASP A 1008 -15.24 20.06 -18.64
C ASP A 1008 -13.95 19.34 -18.19
N GLU A 1009 -13.64 19.45 -16.90
CA GLU A 1009 -12.45 18.95 -16.22
C GLU A 1009 -12.32 17.43 -16.24
N THR A 1010 -13.42 16.72 -16.50
CA THR A 1010 -13.45 15.27 -16.69
C THR A 1010 -12.76 14.83 -17.99
N GLN A 1011 -12.55 15.76 -18.93
CA GLN A 1011 -11.84 15.51 -20.17
C GLN A 1011 -10.33 15.73 -20.02
N LYS A 1012 -9.54 14.76 -20.49
CA LYS A 1012 -8.08 14.79 -20.39
C LYS A 1012 -7.46 16.06 -21.00
N ASP A 1013 -7.94 16.51 -22.16
CA ASP A 1013 -7.39 17.67 -22.85
C ASP A 1013 -7.65 18.98 -22.06
N CYS A 1014 -8.82 19.12 -21.43
CA CYS A 1014 -9.12 20.22 -20.50
C CYS A 1014 -8.27 20.14 -19.23
N LYS A 1015 -8.10 18.94 -18.64
CA LYS A 1015 -7.23 18.71 -17.48
C LYS A 1015 -5.81 19.22 -17.72
N ASP A 1016 -5.25 18.93 -18.89
CA ASP A 1016 -3.90 19.38 -19.26
C ASP A 1016 -3.86 20.89 -19.57
N ALA A 1017 -4.89 21.45 -20.22
CA ALA A 1017 -5.01 22.89 -20.44
C ALA A 1017 -5.12 23.69 -19.13
N LEU A 1018 -5.84 23.18 -18.12
CA LEU A 1018 -5.96 23.79 -16.78
C LEU A 1018 -4.63 23.83 -16.05
N LYS A 1019 -3.75 22.84 -16.24
CA LYS A 1019 -2.38 22.86 -15.66
C LYS A 1019 -1.57 24.00 -16.26
N THR A 1020 -1.55 24.12 -17.59
CA THR A 1020 -0.85 25.21 -18.28
C THR A 1020 -1.41 26.57 -17.87
N LEU A 1021 -2.75 26.69 -17.82
CA LEU A 1021 -3.41 27.92 -17.42
C LEU A 1021 -3.12 28.27 -15.96
N GLY A 1022 -3.14 27.29 -15.05
CA GLY A 1022 -2.81 27.49 -13.64
C GLY A 1022 -1.41 28.08 -13.47
N VAL A 1023 -0.43 27.62 -14.25
CA VAL A 1023 0.91 28.23 -14.29
C VAL A 1023 0.86 29.68 -14.77
N GLU A 1024 0.15 29.97 -15.87
CA GLU A 1024 0.04 31.33 -16.40
C GLU A 1024 -0.75 32.30 -15.50
N VAL A 1025 -1.76 31.81 -14.78
CA VAL A 1025 -2.54 32.58 -13.79
C VAL A 1025 -1.73 32.81 -12.53
N SER A 1026 -1.00 31.79 -12.08
CA SER A 1026 0.04 31.94 -11.06
C SER A 1026 1.17 32.85 -11.53
N ASN A 1027 1.16 33.33 -12.77
CA ASN A 1027 2.05 34.35 -13.32
C ASN A 1027 1.35 35.72 -13.54
N GLY A 1028 0.15 35.92 -12.98
CA GLY A 1028 -0.66 37.14 -13.10
C GLY A 1028 -0.30 38.23 -12.08
N VAL A 1029 -0.61 39.49 -12.39
CA VAL A 1029 -0.26 40.61 -11.49
C VAL A 1029 -1.24 40.66 -10.32
N GLY A 1030 -0.71 40.60 -9.09
CA GLY A 1030 -1.52 40.61 -7.86
C GLY A 1030 -2.17 39.26 -7.54
N VAL A 1031 -1.67 38.16 -8.09
CA VAL A 1031 -2.06 36.78 -7.76
C VAL A 1031 -1.07 36.19 -6.75
N ALA A 1032 -1.56 35.84 -5.56
CA ALA A 1032 -0.80 35.21 -4.49
C ALA A 1032 -0.57 33.72 -4.77
N SER A 1033 -1.61 33.00 -5.20
CA SER A 1033 -1.53 31.59 -5.58
C SER A 1033 -2.68 31.22 -6.50
N SER A 1034 -2.51 30.11 -7.23
CA SER A 1034 -3.62 29.48 -7.93
C SER A 1034 -3.62 27.99 -7.65
N SER A 1035 -4.83 27.43 -7.65
CA SER A 1035 -5.10 26.01 -7.45
C SER A 1035 -5.98 25.59 -8.61
N ASN A 1036 -5.57 24.56 -9.36
CA ASN A 1036 -6.31 24.09 -10.52
C ASN A 1036 -6.67 22.62 -10.36
N TRP A 1037 -7.84 22.25 -10.87
CA TRP A 1037 -8.38 20.90 -10.68
C TRP A 1037 -7.48 19.85 -11.33
N GLY A 1038 -6.89 20.15 -12.50
CA GLY A 1038 -6.07 19.19 -13.23
C GLY A 1038 -4.78 18.75 -12.53
N THR A 1039 -4.04 19.69 -11.93
CA THR A 1039 -2.84 19.40 -11.12
C THR A 1039 -3.23 18.67 -9.85
N ASN A 1040 -4.23 19.17 -9.11
CA ASN A 1040 -4.64 18.59 -7.83
C ASN A 1040 -5.26 17.19 -8.01
N HIS A 1041 -6.00 16.95 -9.09
CA HIS A 1041 -6.53 15.63 -9.42
C HIS A 1041 -5.43 14.64 -9.77
N GLU A 1042 -4.45 15.01 -10.59
CA GLU A 1042 -3.31 14.13 -10.84
C GLU A 1042 -2.50 13.84 -9.57
N ALA A 1043 -2.30 14.86 -8.72
CA ALA A 1043 -1.68 14.69 -7.43
C ALA A 1043 -2.50 13.74 -6.54
N ASN A 1044 -3.82 13.90 -6.43
CA ASN A 1044 -4.69 13.04 -5.63
C ASN A 1044 -4.86 11.63 -6.21
N GLU A 1045 -4.87 11.44 -7.52
CA GLU A 1045 -4.87 10.11 -8.15
C GLU A 1045 -3.58 9.34 -7.83
N ARG A 1046 -2.43 10.01 -7.97
CA ARG A 1046 -1.12 9.41 -7.64
C ARG A 1046 -0.99 9.21 -6.13
N THR A 1047 -1.25 10.24 -5.34
CA THR A 1047 -1.03 10.28 -3.90
C THR A 1047 -2.10 9.48 -3.17
N GLY A 1048 -3.38 9.59 -3.53
CA GLY A 1048 -4.46 8.71 -3.05
C GLY A 1048 -4.26 7.26 -3.52
N GLY A 1049 -3.81 7.05 -4.76
CA GLY A 1049 -3.40 5.74 -5.27
C GLY A 1049 -2.21 5.12 -4.53
N LEU A 1050 -1.26 5.93 -4.03
CA LEU A 1050 -0.04 5.53 -3.31
C LEU A 1050 -0.22 5.46 -1.78
N ILE A 1051 -0.95 6.40 -1.17
CA ILE A 1051 -1.28 6.51 0.26
C ILE A 1051 -2.29 5.43 0.65
N PHE A 1052 -3.26 5.12 -0.21
CA PHE A 1052 -4.22 4.06 0.07
C PHE A 1052 -3.87 2.75 -0.62
N GLY A 1053 -3.02 2.73 -1.67
CA GLY A 1053 -2.75 1.52 -2.46
C GLY A 1053 -3.99 0.90 -3.10
N THR A 1054 -5.19 1.47 -2.87
CA THR A 1054 -6.47 0.79 -3.08
C THR A 1054 -6.81 0.66 -4.56
N PRO A 1055 -6.65 1.66 -5.44
CA PRO A 1055 -7.02 1.51 -6.83
C PRO A 1055 -6.11 0.51 -7.56
N GLY A 1056 -4.80 0.56 -7.32
CA GLY A 1056 -3.82 -0.38 -7.87
C GLY A 1056 -4.02 -1.82 -7.35
N LEU A 1057 -4.17 -1.98 -6.04
CA LEU A 1057 -4.43 -3.27 -5.40
C LEU A 1057 -5.78 -3.88 -5.83
N LEU A 1058 -6.84 -3.08 -5.90
CA LEU A 1058 -8.16 -3.55 -6.32
C LEU A 1058 -8.18 -3.86 -7.82
N SER A 1059 -7.48 -3.08 -8.65
CA SER A 1059 -7.26 -3.41 -10.08
C SER A 1059 -6.52 -4.74 -10.24
N LEU A 1060 -5.49 -4.96 -9.44
CA LEU A 1060 -4.76 -6.21 -9.40
C LEU A 1060 -5.64 -7.38 -8.95
N GLN A 1061 -6.37 -7.21 -7.85
CA GLN A 1061 -7.31 -8.18 -7.32
C GLN A 1061 -8.35 -8.54 -8.38
N PHE A 1062 -8.87 -7.55 -9.08
CA PHE A 1062 -9.82 -7.72 -10.17
C PHE A 1062 -9.23 -8.56 -11.31
N VAL A 1063 -8.03 -8.23 -11.80
CA VAL A 1063 -7.36 -8.96 -12.89
C VAL A 1063 -7.05 -10.40 -12.47
N VAL A 1064 -6.43 -10.58 -11.31
CA VAL A 1064 -6.05 -11.90 -10.80
C VAL A 1064 -7.27 -12.77 -10.51
N ALA A 1065 -8.32 -12.21 -9.91
CA ALA A 1065 -9.56 -12.93 -9.64
C ALA A 1065 -10.31 -13.29 -10.92
N SER A 1066 -10.30 -12.41 -11.94
CA SER A 1066 -10.90 -12.69 -13.25
C SER A 1066 -10.17 -13.84 -13.96
N LEU A 1067 -8.84 -13.82 -13.98
CA LEU A 1067 -8.02 -14.92 -14.52
C LEU A 1067 -8.22 -16.22 -13.74
N ALA A 1068 -8.24 -16.14 -12.41
CA ALA A 1068 -8.52 -17.26 -11.51
C ALA A 1068 -9.91 -17.86 -11.74
N SER A 1069 -10.92 -17.02 -11.96
CA SER A 1069 -12.30 -17.42 -12.26
C SER A 1069 -12.36 -18.21 -13.57
N ILE A 1070 -11.74 -17.68 -14.63
CA ILE A 1070 -11.69 -18.35 -15.94
C ILE A 1070 -10.94 -19.68 -15.85
N ALA A 1071 -9.76 -19.69 -15.22
CA ALA A 1071 -8.94 -20.89 -15.06
C ALA A 1071 -9.65 -21.96 -14.22
N SER A 1072 -10.27 -21.57 -13.11
CA SER A 1072 -11.04 -22.46 -12.24
C SER A 1072 -12.26 -22.99 -12.97
N ALA A 1073 -13.05 -22.15 -13.63
CA ALA A 1073 -14.17 -22.62 -14.42
C ALA A 1073 -13.72 -23.64 -15.46
N PHE A 1074 -12.67 -23.36 -16.25
CA PHE A 1074 -12.16 -24.30 -17.25
C PHE A 1074 -11.75 -25.66 -16.65
N VAL A 1075 -10.91 -25.64 -15.60
CA VAL A 1075 -10.42 -26.86 -14.95
C VAL A 1075 -11.58 -27.68 -14.44
N PHE A 1076 -12.50 -27.08 -13.70
CA PHE A 1076 -13.58 -27.81 -13.05
C PHE A 1076 -14.65 -28.30 -14.03
N LEU A 1077 -14.93 -27.55 -15.09
CA LEU A 1077 -15.82 -28.00 -16.16
C LEU A 1077 -15.30 -29.25 -16.84
N SER A 1078 -14.01 -29.25 -17.20
CA SER A 1078 -13.36 -30.42 -17.79
C SER A 1078 -13.49 -31.67 -16.88
N LEU A 1079 -13.41 -31.46 -15.57
CA LEU A 1079 -13.48 -32.53 -14.57
C LEU A 1079 -14.89 -33.09 -14.39
N VAL A 1080 -15.92 -32.25 -14.29
CA VAL A 1080 -17.33 -32.70 -14.17
C VAL A 1080 -17.72 -33.52 -15.39
N LEU A 1081 -17.31 -33.09 -16.58
CA LEU A 1081 -17.53 -33.83 -17.83
C LEU A 1081 -16.81 -35.19 -17.82
N SER A 1082 -15.58 -35.23 -17.33
CA SER A 1082 -14.79 -36.46 -17.25
C SER A 1082 -15.42 -37.48 -16.28
N GLN A 1083 -15.88 -37.02 -15.11
CA GLN A 1083 -16.57 -37.89 -14.13
C GLN A 1083 -17.88 -38.49 -14.69
N ARG A 1084 -18.59 -37.76 -15.55
CA ARG A 1084 -19.88 -38.18 -16.11
C ARG A 1084 -19.76 -38.80 -17.50
N LYS A 1085 -18.55 -38.92 -18.03
CA LYS A 1085 -18.30 -39.45 -19.38
C LYS A 1085 -18.96 -40.82 -19.61
N LYS A 1086 -18.95 -41.70 -18.59
CA LYS A 1086 -19.62 -43.00 -18.64
C LYS A 1086 -21.15 -42.88 -18.66
N GLU A 1087 -21.73 -41.99 -17.88
CA GLU A 1087 -23.18 -41.72 -17.89
C GLU A 1087 -23.63 -41.19 -19.25
N LEU A 1088 -22.86 -40.25 -19.81
CA LEU A 1088 -23.12 -39.67 -21.13
C LEU A 1088 -22.99 -40.73 -22.24
N ALA A 1089 -21.99 -41.61 -22.15
CA ALA A 1089 -21.83 -42.72 -23.09
C ALA A 1089 -22.96 -43.76 -22.99
N ILE A 1090 -23.47 -44.03 -21.78
CA ILE A 1090 -24.65 -44.90 -21.58
C ILE A 1090 -25.89 -44.26 -22.22
N LEU A 1091 -26.10 -42.95 -22.07
CA LEU A 1091 -27.22 -42.25 -22.71
C LEU A 1091 -27.14 -42.36 -24.24
N GLN A 1092 -25.96 -42.24 -24.82
CA GLN A 1092 -25.75 -42.45 -26.26
C GLN A 1092 -25.97 -43.91 -26.67
N ALA A 1093 -25.56 -44.88 -25.86
CA ALA A 1093 -25.81 -46.31 -26.10
C ALA A 1093 -27.31 -46.67 -26.06
N ILE A 1094 -28.09 -45.96 -25.24
CA ILE A 1094 -29.55 -46.08 -25.16
C ILE A 1094 -30.26 -45.43 -26.38
N GLY A 1095 -29.56 -44.56 -27.13
CA GLY A 1095 -30.05 -43.95 -28.36
C GLY A 1095 -30.11 -42.42 -28.37
N ALA A 1096 -29.56 -41.72 -27.36
CA ALA A 1096 -29.46 -40.27 -27.38
C ALA A 1096 -28.44 -39.78 -28.43
N SER A 1097 -28.81 -38.80 -29.26
CA SER A 1097 -27.87 -38.24 -30.24
C SER A 1097 -26.76 -37.42 -29.56
N PRO A 1098 -25.56 -37.32 -30.17
CA PRO A 1098 -24.48 -36.48 -29.61
C PRO A 1098 -24.91 -35.03 -29.36
N GLN A 1099 -25.79 -34.47 -30.21
CA GLN A 1099 -26.33 -33.12 -30.05
C GLN A 1099 -27.29 -33.02 -28.86
N GLN A 1100 -28.13 -34.03 -28.61
CA GLN A 1100 -29.02 -34.07 -27.44
C GLN A 1100 -28.22 -34.13 -26.14
N VAL A 1101 -27.16 -34.94 -26.11
CA VAL A 1101 -26.27 -35.05 -24.94
C VAL A 1101 -25.48 -33.75 -24.71
N MET A 1102 -24.99 -33.12 -25.78
CA MET A 1102 -24.31 -31.82 -25.70
C MET A 1102 -25.23 -30.74 -25.11
N ARG A 1103 -26.48 -30.64 -25.59
CA ARG A 1103 -27.46 -29.67 -25.06
C ARG A 1103 -27.82 -29.92 -23.60
N LEU A 1104 -27.97 -31.19 -23.21
CA LEU A 1104 -28.25 -31.56 -21.81
C LEU A 1104 -27.15 -31.09 -20.87
N VAL A 1105 -25.91 -31.37 -21.23
CA VAL A 1105 -24.73 -31.02 -20.44
C VAL A 1105 -24.50 -29.52 -20.40
N LEU A 1106 -24.57 -28.85 -21.56
CA LEU A 1106 -24.48 -27.39 -21.65
C LEU A 1106 -25.51 -26.73 -20.73
N PHE A 1107 -26.77 -27.16 -20.80
CA PHE A 1107 -27.84 -26.57 -20.00
C PHE A 1107 -27.63 -26.80 -18.49
N GLU A 1108 -27.27 -28.02 -18.10
CA GLU A 1108 -27.07 -28.35 -16.69
C GLU A 1108 -25.98 -27.47 -16.07
N ILE A 1109 -24.85 -27.34 -16.75
CA ILE A 1109 -23.73 -26.58 -16.22
C ILE A 1109 -23.98 -25.08 -16.32
N MET A 1110 -24.63 -24.61 -17.39
CA MET A 1110 -25.06 -23.21 -17.51
C MET A 1110 -25.99 -22.81 -16.36
N ALA A 1111 -26.91 -23.71 -15.96
CA ALA A 1111 -27.81 -23.45 -14.84
C ALA A 1111 -27.06 -23.33 -13.50
N ILE A 1112 -26.04 -24.15 -13.26
CA ILE A 1112 -25.18 -24.02 -12.07
C ILE A 1112 -24.42 -22.70 -12.12
N LEU A 1113 -23.83 -22.37 -13.26
CA LEU A 1113 -23.00 -21.19 -13.44
C LEU A 1113 -23.81 -19.90 -13.30
N LEU A 1114 -24.97 -19.78 -13.97
CA LEU A 1114 -25.79 -18.57 -13.91
C LEU A 1114 -26.34 -18.31 -12.50
N VAL A 1115 -26.78 -19.36 -11.79
CA VAL A 1115 -27.24 -19.22 -10.40
C VAL A 1115 -26.08 -18.85 -9.48
N SER A 1116 -24.91 -19.48 -9.65
CA SER A 1116 -23.72 -19.15 -8.86
C SER A 1116 -23.21 -17.74 -9.17
N MET A 1117 -23.33 -17.28 -10.42
CA MET A 1117 -22.97 -15.92 -10.81
C MET A 1117 -23.90 -14.88 -10.18
N GLY A 1118 -25.21 -15.07 -10.26
CA GLY A 1118 -26.16 -14.17 -9.60
C GLY A 1118 -25.96 -14.11 -8.08
N LEU A 1119 -25.80 -15.27 -7.43
CA LEU A 1119 -25.52 -15.33 -5.99
C LEU A 1119 -24.13 -14.76 -5.64
N GLY A 1120 -23.16 -14.87 -6.55
CA GLY A 1120 -21.79 -14.37 -6.37
C GLY A 1120 -21.73 -12.85 -6.46
N VAL A 1121 -22.47 -12.26 -7.40
CA VAL A 1121 -22.67 -10.80 -7.47
C VAL A 1121 -23.41 -10.30 -6.24
N ILE A 1122 -24.52 -10.92 -5.83
CA ILE A 1122 -25.25 -10.53 -4.61
C ILE A 1122 -24.34 -10.59 -3.37
N LEU A 1123 -23.59 -11.68 -3.23
CA LEU A 1123 -22.64 -11.83 -2.13
C LEU A 1123 -21.53 -10.77 -2.23
N GLY A 1124 -21.03 -10.49 -3.43
CA GLY A 1124 -20.03 -9.45 -3.68
C GLY A 1124 -20.51 -8.06 -3.28
N LEU A 1125 -21.73 -7.68 -3.66
CA LEU A 1125 -22.33 -6.39 -3.28
C LEU A 1125 -22.48 -6.26 -1.76
N ALA A 1126 -22.97 -7.31 -1.09
CA ALA A 1126 -23.08 -7.32 0.37
C ALA A 1126 -21.72 -7.27 1.07
N ILE A 1127 -20.69 -7.88 0.48
CA ILE A 1127 -19.32 -7.79 0.97
C ILE A 1127 -18.76 -6.38 0.74
N SER A 1128 -19.01 -5.76 -0.41
CA SER A 1128 -18.58 -4.38 -0.69
C SER A 1128 -19.08 -3.42 0.37
N GLU A 1129 -20.36 -3.52 0.74
CA GLU A 1129 -20.95 -2.75 1.83
C GLU A 1129 -20.26 -3.03 3.16
N ALA A 1130 -20.08 -4.30 3.54
CA ALA A 1130 -19.38 -4.63 4.79
C ALA A 1130 -17.92 -4.12 4.81
N PHE A 1131 -17.24 -4.07 3.65
CA PHE A 1131 -15.91 -3.50 3.54
C PHE A 1131 -15.89 -1.98 3.69
N ASN A 1132 -17.02 -1.28 3.55
CA ASN A 1132 -17.06 0.15 3.76
C ASN A 1132 -16.69 0.53 5.20
N GLY A 1133 -17.32 -0.13 6.18
CA GLY A 1133 -16.94 0.02 7.59
C GLY A 1133 -15.49 -0.39 7.87
N PHE A 1134 -14.97 -1.41 7.18
CA PHE A 1134 -13.55 -1.77 7.25
C PHE A 1134 -12.64 -0.62 6.79
N PHE A 1135 -12.95 0.03 5.66
CA PHE A 1135 -12.22 1.21 5.20
C PHE A 1135 -12.34 2.40 6.16
N GLY A 1136 -13.49 2.59 6.80
CA GLY A 1136 -13.69 3.62 7.83
C GLY A 1136 -12.72 3.46 9.01
N VAL A 1137 -12.52 2.24 9.51
CA VAL A 1137 -11.55 1.96 10.59
C VAL A 1137 -10.12 2.31 10.17
N PHE A 1138 -9.73 1.99 8.94
CA PHE A 1138 -8.40 2.34 8.43
C PHE A 1138 -8.26 3.84 8.15
N GLY A 1139 -9.29 4.50 7.63
CA GLY A 1139 -9.34 5.95 7.47
C GLY A 1139 -9.09 6.68 8.79
N PHE A 1140 -9.73 6.23 9.87
CA PHE A 1140 -9.49 6.75 11.22
C PHE A 1140 -8.05 6.54 11.70
N ILE A 1141 -7.48 5.35 11.45
CA ILE A 1141 -6.06 5.08 11.77
C ILE A 1141 -5.16 6.03 11.00
N PHE A 1142 -5.37 6.23 9.70
CA PHE A 1142 -4.58 7.14 8.88
C PHE A 1142 -4.71 8.60 9.33
N GLN A 1143 -5.91 9.04 9.71
CA GLN A 1143 -6.13 10.39 10.25
C GLN A 1143 -5.31 10.64 11.53
N ILE A 1144 -5.19 9.64 12.43
CA ILE A 1144 -4.37 9.75 13.63
C ILE A 1144 -2.88 9.96 13.30
N PHE A 1145 -2.38 9.32 12.23
CA PHE A 1145 -0.96 9.39 11.86
C PHE A 1145 -0.61 10.57 10.94
N LEU A 1146 -1.54 11.02 10.10
CA LEU A 1146 -1.31 12.04 9.07
C LEU A 1146 -1.87 13.42 9.43
N GLY A 1147 -2.72 13.54 10.47
CA GLY A 1147 -3.30 14.82 10.92
C GLY A 1147 -4.30 15.49 9.97
N GLN A 1148 -4.40 15.00 8.72
CA GLN A 1148 -5.32 15.49 7.70
C GLN A 1148 -6.67 14.76 7.81
N SER A 1149 -7.74 15.48 8.11
CA SER A 1149 -9.11 14.96 8.02
C SER A 1149 -9.64 15.17 6.59
N ALA A 1150 -9.71 14.13 5.78
CA ALA A 1150 -10.57 14.16 4.60
C ALA A 1150 -12.02 14.05 5.08
N PRO A 1151 -12.88 15.07 4.91
CA PRO A 1151 -14.27 15.05 5.37
C PRO A 1151 -15.18 14.18 4.47
N ILE A 1152 -14.60 13.54 3.44
CA ILE A 1152 -15.33 12.83 2.39
C ILE A 1152 -15.61 11.43 2.88
N ASP A 1153 -16.89 11.09 2.95
CA ASP A 1153 -17.33 9.74 3.26
C ASP A 1153 -17.18 8.87 2.02
N ARG A 1154 -16.80 7.62 2.23
CA ARG A 1154 -16.75 6.62 1.16
C ARG A 1154 -18.16 6.09 0.89
N ASP A 1155 -18.94 6.84 0.12
CA ASP A 1155 -20.26 6.37 -0.31
C ASP A 1155 -20.14 5.41 -1.48
N LEU A 1156 -20.71 4.22 -1.29
CA LEU A 1156 -20.62 3.15 -2.25
C LEU A 1156 -21.43 3.45 -3.52
N VAL A 1157 -20.70 3.61 -4.62
CA VAL A 1157 -21.29 3.72 -5.95
C VAL A 1157 -21.31 2.34 -6.60
N TRP A 1158 -22.44 1.98 -7.20
CA TRP A 1158 -22.66 0.66 -7.81
C TRP A 1158 -22.47 0.73 -9.33
N PRO A 1159 -21.28 0.40 -9.88
CA PRO A 1159 -20.98 0.47 -11.32
C PRO A 1159 -21.65 -0.69 -12.08
N TRP A 1160 -22.97 -0.59 -12.29
CA TRP A 1160 -23.77 -1.67 -12.88
C TRP A 1160 -23.31 -2.04 -14.31
N THR A 1161 -22.87 -1.05 -15.08
CA THR A 1161 -22.37 -1.22 -16.45
C THR A 1161 -21.11 -2.08 -16.49
N GLU A 1162 -20.13 -1.74 -15.66
CA GLU A 1162 -18.84 -2.42 -15.52
C GLU A 1162 -19.08 -3.83 -14.97
N LEU A 1163 -19.90 -3.96 -13.92
CA LEU A 1163 -20.26 -5.26 -13.34
C LEU A 1163 -20.90 -6.19 -14.38
N ILE A 1164 -21.82 -5.68 -15.21
CA ILE A 1164 -22.45 -6.46 -16.27
C ILE A 1164 -21.42 -6.86 -17.33
N LEU A 1165 -20.59 -5.92 -17.80
CA LEU A 1165 -19.56 -6.18 -18.81
C LEU A 1165 -18.58 -7.26 -18.37
N VAL A 1166 -18.11 -7.19 -17.13
CA VAL A 1166 -17.14 -8.13 -16.58
C VAL A 1166 -17.78 -9.50 -16.37
N ASN A 1167 -18.96 -9.58 -15.76
CA ASN A 1167 -19.66 -10.85 -15.60
C ASN A 1167 -20.00 -11.48 -16.97
N ALA A 1168 -20.39 -10.66 -17.96
CA ALA A 1168 -20.62 -11.14 -19.32
C ALA A 1168 -19.34 -11.68 -19.97
N SER A 1169 -18.19 -11.03 -19.79
CA SER A 1169 -16.92 -11.49 -20.36
C SER A 1169 -16.48 -12.83 -19.76
N VAL A 1170 -16.59 -12.99 -18.43
CA VAL A 1170 -16.34 -14.26 -17.74
C VAL A 1170 -17.31 -15.33 -18.23
N LEU A 1171 -18.61 -15.02 -18.33
CA LEU A 1171 -19.61 -15.93 -18.86
C LEU A 1171 -19.24 -16.40 -20.28
N VAL A 1172 -18.87 -15.49 -21.18
CA VAL A 1172 -18.47 -15.81 -22.55
C VAL A 1172 -17.23 -16.71 -22.58
N ALA A 1173 -16.19 -16.37 -21.82
CA ALA A 1173 -14.98 -17.18 -21.73
C ALA A 1173 -15.29 -18.61 -21.26
N VAL A 1174 -16.15 -18.73 -20.24
CA VAL A 1174 -16.56 -20.02 -19.70
C VAL A 1174 -17.44 -20.79 -20.69
N VAL A 1175 -18.36 -20.14 -21.40
CA VAL A 1175 -19.19 -20.77 -22.43
C VAL A 1175 -18.30 -21.33 -23.56
N ILE A 1176 -17.31 -20.56 -24.02
CA ILE A 1176 -16.35 -20.98 -25.06
C ILE A 1176 -15.58 -22.22 -24.58
N ALA A 1177 -15.05 -22.17 -23.35
CA ALA A 1177 -14.37 -23.30 -22.72
C ALA A 1177 -15.27 -24.54 -22.63
N LEU A 1178 -16.54 -24.36 -22.24
CA LEU A 1178 -17.50 -25.44 -22.07
C LEU A 1178 -17.87 -26.09 -23.41
N LEU A 1179 -18.08 -25.27 -24.44
CA LEU A 1179 -18.32 -25.74 -25.81
C LEU A 1179 -17.13 -26.56 -26.33
N PHE A 1180 -15.91 -26.07 -26.11
CA PHE A 1180 -14.69 -26.76 -26.53
C PHE A 1180 -14.53 -28.11 -25.82
N THR A 1181 -14.63 -28.13 -24.49
CA THR A 1181 -14.44 -29.33 -23.65
C THR A 1181 -15.54 -30.36 -23.88
N THR A 1182 -16.80 -29.94 -23.97
CA THR A 1182 -17.94 -30.84 -24.21
C THR A 1182 -17.87 -31.49 -25.60
N ARG A 1183 -17.53 -30.73 -26.64
CA ARG A 1183 -17.32 -31.28 -27.99
C ARG A 1183 -16.23 -32.34 -28.01
N ARG A 1184 -15.13 -32.10 -27.30
CA ARG A 1184 -14.02 -33.06 -27.18
C ARG A 1184 -14.45 -34.33 -26.45
N ALA A 1185 -15.19 -34.21 -25.35
CA ALA A 1185 -15.66 -35.35 -24.57
C ALA A 1185 -16.60 -36.26 -25.39
N LEU A 1186 -17.50 -35.68 -26.18
CA LEU A 1186 -18.50 -36.42 -26.96
C LEU A 1186 -17.96 -37.07 -28.25
N LYS A 1187 -16.79 -36.65 -28.74
CA LYS A 1187 -16.09 -37.31 -29.87
C LYS A 1187 -15.35 -38.59 -29.47
N SER A 1188 -15.32 -38.95 -28.19
CA SER A 1188 -14.62 -40.14 -27.73
C SER A 1188 -15.37 -41.43 -28.09
N ASP A 1189 -14.62 -42.49 -28.42
CA ASP A 1189 -15.19 -43.79 -28.82
C ASP A 1189 -16.03 -44.39 -27.69
N LEU A 1190 -17.31 -44.61 -27.96
CA LEU A 1190 -18.29 -45.11 -27.01
C LEU A 1190 -17.88 -46.45 -26.41
N ALA A 1191 -17.27 -47.33 -27.22
CA ALA A 1191 -16.88 -48.66 -26.78
C ALA A 1191 -15.72 -48.60 -25.78
N ILE A 1192 -14.78 -47.68 -26.00
CA ILE A 1192 -13.62 -47.45 -25.12
C ILE A 1192 -14.09 -46.90 -23.76
N VAL A 1193 -14.96 -45.88 -23.79
CA VAL A 1193 -15.52 -45.27 -22.57
C VAL A 1193 -16.36 -46.27 -21.76
N LEU A 1194 -17.16 -47.12 -22.41
CA LEU A 1194 -17.99 -48.12 -21.73
C LEU A 1194 -17.16 -49.28 -21.15
N LYS A 1195 -16.06 -49.66 -21.79
CA LYS A 1195 -15.05 -50.57 -21.23
C LYS A 1195 -14.24 -49.95 -20.08
N GLY A 1196 -14.30 -48.61 -19.95
CA GLY A 1196 -13.55 -47.84 -18.97
C GLY A 1196 -12.06 -47.74 -19.29
N GLU A 1197 -11.68 -47.94 -20.56
CA GLU A 1197 -10.32 -47.83 -21.09
C GLU A 1197 -9.90 -46.37 -21.33
#